data_AF-A0A7L1M8F1-F1
#
_entry.id   AF-A0A7L1M8F1-F1
#
_cell.length_a   1.000
_cell.length_b   1.000
_cell.length_c   1.000
_cell.angle_alpha   90.00
_cell.angle_beta   90.00
_cell.angle_gamma   90.00
#
_symmetry.space_group_name_H-M   'P 1'
#
loop_
_entity.id
_entity.type
_entity.pdbx_description
1 polymer ?
#
loop_
_entity_poly.entity_id
_entity_poly.type
_entity_poly.pdbx_seq_one_letter_code
_entity_poly.pdbx_strand_id
1 'polypeptide(L)'
;SQHMQMTIQALQDELRIQRDLNQLFQQDSSSRSSEPLVAELTEENFQRLHAEHERQAKELFLLRKTLEEMELRIETQKQTLNARDESIKKLLEMLQSKGLSAKATEEDHERTRRLAEAEMHVHHLESLLEQKEKENNMLREEIHRRFESAPDTAKTKALQTVIEMKDSKISSMERGLRDLEEEIQMLKSNGALSTEEREEEMKQMEVYRSHSKFMKNKVEQLKEELSAKEAQGEDLKKRVAGLQTEIGQVKQELSRKDTELLALQTKLETLTNQFSDSKQHIEVLKESLTAKEQRAAILQTEVDALRLRLEEKETMLNKKTKQIQEMAEEKGTQAGEIHDLKDMLEVKERKVNVLQKKIENLQEQLRDKEKQMSSLKDRVKSLQADTTNTDTALTTLEEALAEKEKTIERLKEQRDRDEREKQEEIDNYKKDIKDLKERVSILQGDLTEKETSLLDLKEHASSLASSGLKKDSRLKTLEIALEQKKEECLKMETQLKKAHEAALEARASPELGERLQQLEREVTRYRDEAGKAQAEVDRLLDILKEMENEKNDKDKKIAELERQVKDQNKKVANLKHKEQVEKKKSAQMLEEARRREDNLNDSSQQLQDNLRKKDDRIEELEEALRESVQITAEREMVLAQEESARINAEKQVEELMMAMEKVKQELESMKAKLSSTQQSLAEKETHLTNLRAERRKHLEEVLEMKQEALLAAISEKDANIALLELSSSKKKTQDEVAALKREKDRLVQQLKQQTQNRMKLMADNYEDDHLKSSSHSNQTNHKPSPDQIIQPLLDLEQNRSKLKLYIGHLSALCHERDPLILRGLPPPASYHRHRDPAAWQQQLHGMAPEQLQEELERGERESAELQEFANAILQQIADHCPDILEQVVNALEESS
;
A
#
# COMPACT_ATOMS: atom_id res chain seq x y z
N SER A 1 -12.90 -27.86 46.70
CA SER A 1 -13.16 -26.71 47.59
C SER A 1 -11.88 -25.93 47.88
N GLN A 2 -10.94 -26.43 48.70
CA GLN A 2 -9.70 -25.73 49.10
C GLN A 2 -8.92 -25.04 47.96
N HIS A 3 -8.65 -25.74 46.84
CA HIS A 3 -7.93 -25.17 45.71
C HIS A 3 -8.66 -23.96 45.07
N MET A 4 -9.99 -24.02 44.97
CA MET A 4 -10.79 -22.91 44.44
C MET A 4 -10.76 -21.71 45.40
N GLN A 5 -10.73 -21.97 46.70
CA GLN A 5 -10.61 -20.95 47.74
C GLN A 5 -9.23 -20.26 47.71
N MET A 6 -8.15 -21.01 47.47
CA MET A 6 -6.81 -20.45 47.25
C MET A 6 -6.71 -19.63 45.96
N THR A 7 -7.33 -20.08 44.86
CA THR A 7 -7.36 -19.31 43.60
C THR A 7 -8.16 -18.01 43.75
N ILE A 8 -9.30 -18.04 44.47
CA ILE A 8 -10.07 -16.82 44.77
C ILE A 8 -9.26 -15.86 45.63
N GLN A 9 -8.55 -16.36 46.66
CA GLN A 9 -7.69 -15.52 47.51
C GLN A 9 -6.57 -14.85 46.71
N ALA A 10 -5.85 -15.62 45.87
CA ALA A 10 -4.80 -15.07 45.02
C ALA A 10 -5.31 -13.98 44.07
N LEU A 11 -6.48 -14.18 43.44
CA LEU A 11 -7.11 -13.17 42.59
C LEU A 11 -7.57 -11.93 43.36
N GLN A 12 -7.99 -12.07 44.62
CA GLN A 12 -8.34 -10.93 45.48
C GLN A 12 -7.11 -10.12 45.91
N ASP A 13 -6.00 -10.78 46.18
CA ASP A 13 -4.73 -10.13 46.53
C ASP A 13 -4.11 -9.41 45.32
N GLU A 14 -4.15 -10.02 44.13
CA GLU A 14 -3.76 -9.39 42.86
C GLU A 14 -4.61 -8.14 42.56
N LEU A 15 -5.93 -8.22 42.71
CA LEU A 15 -6.86 -7.11 42.51
C LEU A 15 -6.67 -5.98 43.53
N ARG A 16 -6.14 -6.29 44.73
CA ARG A 16 -5.77 -5.30 45.74
C ARG A 16 -4.49 -4.58 45.35
N ILE A 17 -3.44 -5.32 44.96
CA ILE A 17 -2.17 -4.74 44.47
C ILE A 17 -2.42 -3.80 43.28
N GLN A 18 -3.30 -4.19 42.34
CA GLN A 18 -3.68 -3.32 41.23
C GLN A 18 -4.40 -2.04 41.68
N ARG A 19 -5.24 -2.07 42.73
CA ARG A 19 -5.88 -0.85 43.26
C ARG A 19 -4.87 0.07 43.93
N ASP A 20 -3.95 -0.48 44.71
CA ASP A 20 -2.92 0.28 45.42
C ASP A 20 -1.95 0.96 44.42
N LEU A 21 -1.57 0.26 43.33
CA LEU A 21 -0.83 0.85 42.20
C LEU A 21 -1.60 1.98 41.50
N ASN A 22 -2.91 1.79 41.25
CA ASN A 22 -3.73 2.78 40.55
C ASN A 22 -3.95 4.05 41.40
N GLN A 23 -4.00 3.92 42.74
CA GLN A 23 -4.00 5.08 43.65
C GLN A 23 -2.66 5.83 43.62
N LEU A 24 -1.53 5.12 43.51
CA LEU A 24 -0.21 5.74 43.35
C LEU A 24 -0.13 6.60 42.08
N PHE A 25 -0.59 6.07 40.94
CA PHE A 25 -0.63 6.82 39.67
C PHE A 25 -1.56 8.04 39.71
N GLN A 26 -2.69 7.97 40.42
CA GLN A 26 -3.62 9.11 40.54
C GLN A 26 -3.07 10.24 41.43
N GLN A 27 -2.28 9.92 42.47
CA GLN A 27 -1.65 10.96 43.30
C GLN A 27 -0.60 11.79 42.52
N ASP A 28 0.25 11.16 41.72
CA ASP A 28 1.27 11.90 40.93
C ASP A 28 0.63 12.79 39.85
N SER A 29 -0.46 12.35 39.21
CA SER A 29 -1.15 13.12 38.16
C SER A 29 -1.82 14.42 38.64
N SER A 30 -2.11 14.54 39.94
CA SER A 30 -2.84 15.68 40.51
C SER A 30 -1.98 16.94 40.75
N SER A 31 -0.67 16.85 40.50
CA SER A 31 0.31 17.91 40.84
C SER A 31 0.91 18.68 39.65
N ARG A 32 0.65 18.25 38.40
CA ARG A 32 1.36 18.72 37.19
C ARG A 32 0.50 19.45 36.15
N SER A 33 -0.72 19.88 36.48
CA SER A 33 -1.66 20.44 35.50
C SER A 33 -2.07 21.91 35.71
N SER A 34 -1.13 22.81 36.06
CA SER A 34 -1.35 24.26 35.93
C SER A 34 -0.06 25.10 36.05
N GLU A 35 0.76 25.20 34.99
CA GLU A 35 1.46 26.44 34.60
C GLU A 35 2.19 26.28 33.25
N PRO A 36 2.09 27.25 32.31
CA PRO A 36 2.86 27.24 31.07
C PRO A 36 4.29 27.74 31.33
N LEU A 37 5.22 26.82 31.56
CA LEU A 37 6.64 27.13 31.78
C LEU A 37 7.32 27.68 30.51
N VAL A 38 7.35 29.01 30.40
CA VAL A 38 8.40 29.71 29.65
C VAL A 38 9.69 29.57 30.47
N ALA A 39 10.46 28.51 30.20
CA ALA A 39 11.65 28.17 30.98
C ALA A 39 12.84 29.07 30.60
N GLU A 40 13.17 30.03 31.47
CA GLU A 40 14.49 30.65 31.45
C GLU A 40 15.59 29.63 31.84
N LEU A 41 16.72 29.72 31.14
CA LEU A 41 17.88 28.82 31.28
C LEU A 41 18.70 29.15 32.54
N THR A 42 18.17 28.82 33.71
CA THR A 42 18.90 28.90 34.99
C THR A 42 19.59 27.58 35.33
N GLU A 43 20.72 27.66 36.03
CA GLU A 43 21.54 26.50 36.44
C GLU A 43 20.74 25.51 37.32
N GLU A 44 19.82 26.03 38.14
CA GLU A 44 18.94 25.23 38.99
C GLU A 44 17.93 24.39 38.18
N ASN A 45 17.43 24.92 37.04
CA ASN A 45 16.57 24.17 36.13
C ASN A 45 17.33 23.01 35.46
N PHE A 46 18.59 23.20 35.10
CA PHE A 46 19.45 22.12 34.60
C PHE A 46 19.68 21.01 35.64
N GLN A 47 19.93 21.37 36.90
CA GLN A 47 20.12 20.40 37.97
C GLN A 47 18.84 19.59 38.25
N ARG A 48 17.67 20.24 38.25
CA ARG A 48 16.37 19.55 38.37
C ARG A 48 16.10 18.61 37.18
N LEU A 49 16.36 19.06 35.95
CA LEU A 49 16.18 18.26 34.75
C LEU A 49 17.12 17.03 34.72
N HIS A 50 18.37 17.20 35.16
CA HIS A 50 19.32 16.08 35.29
C HIS A 50 18.90 15.08 36.38
N ALA A 51 18.37 15.55 37.51
CA ALA A 51 17.83 14.69 38.56
C ALA A 51 16.56 13.94 38.09
N GLU A 52 15.68 14.59 37.33
CA GLU A 52 14.50 13.94 36.73
C GLU A 52 14.90 12.91 35.66
N HIS A 53 15.89 13.22 34.81
CA HIS A 53 16.45 12.27 33.84
C HIS A 53 17.10 11.05 34.53
N GLU A 54 17.84 11.25 35.63
CA GLU A 54 18.35 10.13 36.44
C GLU A 54 17.23 9.29 37.07
N ARG A 55 16.13 9.93 37.51
CA ARG A 55 14.96 9.22 38.05
C ARG A 55 14.31 8.37 36.97
N GLN A 56 14.07 8.94 35.79
CA GLN A 56 13.53 8.26 34.62
C GLN A 56 14.42 7.10 34.16
N ALA A 57 15.75 7.26 34.17
CA ALA A 57 16.69 6.19 33.83
C ALA A 57 16.60 4.99 34.81
N LYS A 58 16.44 5.26 36.12
CA LYS A 58 16.25 4.23 37.15
C LYS A 58 14.87 3.54 37.01
N GLU A 59 13.83 4.30 36.68
CA GLU A 59 12.48 3.80 36.44
C GLU A 59 12.43 2.91 35.19
N LEU A 60 13.03 3.34 34.07
CA LEU A 60 13.18 2.54 32.85
C LEU A 60 14.00 1.27 33.06
N PHE A 61 15.05 1.30 33.89
CA PHE A 61 15.82 0.11 34.25
C PHE A 61 14.98 -0.92 35.02
N LEU A 62 14.18 -0.47 36.00
CA LEU A 62 13.27 -1.34 36.75
C LEU A 62 12.17 -1.92 35.84
N LEU A 63 11.56 -1.11 34.98
CA LEU A 63 10.53 -1.55 34.04
C LEU A 63 11.06 -2.61 33.06
N ARG A 64 12.27 -2.42 32.51
CA ARG A 64 12.94 -3.43 31.66
C ARG A 64 13.14 -4.74 32.40
N LYS A 65 13.64 -4.69 33.64
CA LYS A 65 13.86 -5.88 34.46
C LYS A 65 12.56 -6.62 34.81
N THR A 66 11.48 -5.89 35.08
CA THR A 66 10.14 -6.49 35.29
C THR A 66 9.61 -7.12 34.00
N LEU A 67 9.86 -6.52 32.84
CA LEU A 67 9.48 -7.06 31.54
C LEU A 67 10.26 -8.35 31.22
N GLU A 68 11.58 -8.38 31.43
CA GLU A 68 12.42 -9.59 31.32
C GLU A 68 11.91 -10.73 32.23
N GLU A 69 11.47 -10.42 33.46
CA GLU A 69 10.90 -11.42 34.37
C GLU A 69 9.53 -11.95 33.87
N MET A 70 8.69 -11.08 33.30
CA MET A 70 7.41 -11.50 32.69
C MET A 70 7.63 -12.36 31.44
N GLU A 71 8.60 -12.03 30.59
CA GLU A 71 8.99 -12.83 29.42
C GLU A 71 9.45 -14.23 29.84
N LEU A 72 10.29 -14.34 30.89
CA LEU A 72 10.74 -15.61 31.44
C LEU A 72 9.57 -16.45 31.99
N ARG A 73 8.59 -15.80 32.66
CA ARG A 73 7.37 -16.46 33.15
C ARG A 73 6.50 -16.96 31.99
N ILE A 74 6.31 -16.17 30.93
CA ILE A 74 5.55 -16.55 29.73
C ILE A 74 6.21 -17.76 29.03
N GLU A 75 7.53 -17.73 28.85
CA GLU A 75 8.24 -18.85 28.21
C GLU A 75 8.18 -20.12 29.06
N THR A 76 8.25 -20.01 30.39
CA THR A 76 8.03 -21.14 31.32
C THR A 76 6.61 -21.71 31.23
N GLN A 77 5.58 -20.85 31.12
CA GLN A 77 4.19 -21.28 30.93
C GLN A 77 3.98 -21.96 29.57
N LYS A 78 4.59 -21.44 28.51
CA LYS A 78 4.56 -22.00 27.16
C LYS A 78 5.22 -23.38 27.08
N GLN A 79 6.37 -23.56 27.73
CA GLN A 79 7.00 -24.88 27.88
C GLN A 79 6.11 -25.87 28.66
N THR A 80 5.42 -25.38 29.70
CA THR A 80 4.46 -26.19 30.46
C THR A 80 3.23 -26.59 29.63
N LEU A 81 2.74 -25.71 28.76
CA LEU A 81 1.65 -26.02 27.82
C LEU A 81 2.10 -27.04 26.77
N ASN A 82 3.25 -26.85 26.11
CA ASN A 82 3.79 -27.82 25.16
C ASN A 82 3.97 -29.22 25.78
N ALA A 83 4.45 -29.30 27.03
CA ALA A 83 4.57 -30.57 27.75
C ALA A 83 3.21 -31.23 28.06
N ARG A 84 2.14 -30.44 28.26
CA ARG A 84 0.77 -30.93 28.40
C ARG A 84 0.22 -31.39 27.06
N ASP A 85 0.46 -30.66 25.97
CA ASP A 85 -0.01 -31.02 24.63
C ASP A 85 0.67 -32.30 24.13
N GLU A 86 1.97 -32.48 24.38
CA GLU A 86 2.65 -33.76 24.17
C GLU A 86 2.04 -34.91 25.00
N SER A 87 1.65 -34.63 26.25
CA SER A 87 1.03 -35.63 27.12
C SER A 87 -0.36 -36.01 26.66
N ILE A 88 -1.15 -35.04 26.18
CA ILE A 88 -2.46 -35.23 25.54
C ILE A 88 -2.28 -36.03 24.25
N LYS A 89 -1.32 -35.67 23.40
CA LYS A 89 -1.00 -36.39 22.16
C LYS A 89 -0.64 -37.85 22.43
N LYS A 90 0.24 -38.13 23.40
CA LYS A 90 0.58 -39.50 23.85
C LYS A 90 -0.65 -40.24 24.40
N LEU A 91 -1.57 -39.56 25.09
CA LEU A 91 -2.84 -40.13 25.55
C LEU A 91 -3.78 -40.49 24.39
N LEU A 92 -3.88 -39.63 23.37
CA LEU A 92 -4.65 -39.88 22.15
C LEU A 92 -4.05 -41.03 21.33
N GLU A 93 -2.73 -41.09 21.18
CA GLU A 93 -2.01 -42.20 20.56
C GLU A 93 -2.19 -43.53 21.34
N MET A 94 -2.23 -43.49 22.68
CA MET A 94 -2.55 -44.66 23.51
C MET A 94 -4.03 -45.09 23.42
N LEU A 95 -4.96 -44.15 23.23
CA LEU A 95 -6.38 -44.46 23.01
C LEU A 95 -6.59 -45.08 21.63
N GLN A 96 -5.93 -44.54 20.59
CA GLN A 96 -5.96 -45.09 19.23
C GLN A 96 -5.28 -46.47 19.16
N SER A 97 -4.13 -46.66 19.81
CA SER A 97 -3.42 -47.96 19.81
C SER A 97 -4.06 -49.05 20.68
N LYS A 98 -5.06 -48.72 21.49
CA LYS A 98 -5.94 -49.71 22.16
C LYS A 98 -7.32 -49.84 21.49
N GLY A 99 -7.57 -49.14 20.38
CA GLY A 99 -8.84 -49.11 19.66
C GLY A 99 -8.90 -49.99 18.41
N LEU A 100 -9.26 -51.26 18.60
CA LEU A 100 -9.94 -52.14 17.63
C LEU A 100 -9.26 -52.40 16.26
N SER A 101 -8.52 -53.51 16.22
CA SER A 101 -8.26 -54.30 15.02
C SER A 101 -9.56 -54.79 14.35
N ALA A 102 -9.76 -54.42 13.08
CA ALA A 102 -10.46 -55.13 12.00
C ALA A 102 -11.92 -55.64 12.16
N LYS A 103 -12.53 -55.67 13.35
CA LYS A 103 -13.91 -56.19 13.54
C LYS A 103 -15.00 -55.12 13.53
N ALA A 104 -14.66 -53.86 13.82
CA ALA A 104 -15.64 -52.79 13.92
C ALA A 104 -16.36 -52.51 12.59
N THR A 105 -15.64 -52.60 11.46
CA THR A 105 -16.23 -52.39 10.13
C THR A 105 -17.24 -53.46 9.75
N GLU A 106 -17.05 -54.72 10.19
CA GLU A 106 -17.96 -55.82 9.90
C GLU A 106 -19.24 -55.71 10.75
N GLU A 107 -19.12 -55.36 12.04
CA GLU A 107 -20.28 -55.07 12.89
C GLU A 107 -21.08 -53.85 12.45
N ASP A 108 -20.43 -52.81 11.90
CA ASP A 108 -21.14 -51.62 11.40
C ASP A 108 -21.93 -51.94 10.12
N HIS A 109 -21.36 -52.71 9.18
CA HIS A 109 -22.09 -53.17 8.00
C HIS A 109 -23.24 -54.13 8.37
N GLU A 110 -23.07 -54.97 9.39
CA GLU A 110 -24.11 -55.83 9.94
C GLU A 110 -25.22 -55.00 10.64
N ARG A 111 -24.85 -53.92 11.34
CA ARG A 111 -25.79 -52.94 11.93
C ARG A 111 -26.59 -52.20 10.86
N THR A 112 -25.94 -51.64 9.85
CA THR A 112 -26.61 -50.94 8.74
C THR A 112 -27.56 -51.87 8.00
N ARG A 113 -27.18 -53.14 7.80
CA ARG A 113 -28.05 -54.15 7.18
C ARG A 113 -29.29 -54.46 8.02
N ARG A 114 -29.12 -54.65 9.34
CA ARG A 114 -30.25 -54.84 10.27
C ARG A 114 -31.11 -53.59 10.43
N LEU A 115 -30.54 -52.39 10.32
CA LEU A 115 -31.28 -51.14 10.31
C LEU A 115 -32.18 -51.07 9.06
N ALA A 116 -31.62 -51.34 7.88
CA ALA A 116 -32.37 -51.36 6.62
C ALA A 116 -33.47 -52.45 6.60
N GLU A 117 -33.21 -53.63 7.16
CA GLU A 117 -34.24 -54.67 7.33
C GLU A 117 -35.35 -54.24 8.31
N ALA A 118 -34.99 -53.58 9.42
CA ALA A 118 -35.97 -53.02 10.35
C ALA A 118 -36.78 -51.87 9.74
N GLU A 119 -36.15 -50.98 8.96
CA GLU A 119 -36.80 -49.90 8.22
C GLU A 119 -37.76 -50.44 7.16
N MET A 120 -37.38 -51.47 6.39
CA MET A 120 -38.31 -52.15 5.48
C MET A 120 -39.47 -52.82 6.23
N HIS A 121 -39.25 -53.38 7.42
CA HIS A 121 -40.33 -53.94 8.24
C HIS A 121 -41.25 -52.86 8.82
N VAL A 122 -40.73 -51.73 9.27
CA VAL A 122 -41.53 -50.56 9.67
C VAL A 122 -42.36 -50.09 8.48
N HIS A 123 -41.76 -49.89 7.31
CA HIS A 123 -42.47 -49.40 6.13
C HIS A 123 -43.53 -50.39 5.61
N HIS A 124 -43.29 -51.70 5.74
CA HIS A 124 -44.30 -52.73 5.46
C HIS A 124 -45.46 -52.71 6.48
N LEU A 125 -45.16 -52.51 7.78
CA LEU A 125 -46.17 -52.38 8.83
C LEU A 125 -46.97 -51.08 8.69
N GLU A 126 -46.36 -49.97 8.29
CA GLU A 126 -47.03 -48.71 7.94
C GLU A 126 -47.98 -48.91 6.75
N SER A 127 -47.54 -49.58 5.69
CA SER A 127 -48.37 -49.86 4.52
C SER A 127 -49.55 -50.81 4.86
N LEU A 128 -49.32 -51.79 5.75
CA LEU A 128 -50.39 -52.62 6.32
C LEU A 128 -51.34 -51.81 7.21
N LEU A 129 -50.83 -50.87 8.01
CA LEU A 129 -51.63 -49.98 8.84
C LEU A 129 -52.51 -49.08 7.96
N GLU A 130 -51.92 -48.44 6.95
CA GLU A 130 -52.63 -47.59 5.99
C GLU A 130 -53.68 -48.38 5.19
N GLN A 131 -53.38 -49.62 4.82
CA GLN A 131 -54.36 -50.52 4.21
C GLN A 131 -55.49 -50.89 5.20
N LYS A 132 -55.18 -51.10 6.49
CA LYS A 132 -56.19 -51.35 7.53
C LYS A 132 -57.00 -50.11 7.89
N GLU A 133 -56.44 -48.92 7.81
CA GLU A 133 -57.15 -47.65 7.96
C GLU A 133 -58.07 -47.39 6.76
N LYS A 134 -57.61 -47.69 5.53
CA LYS A 134 -58.46 -47.68 4.32
C LYS A 134 -59.59 -48.70 4.42
N GLU A 135 -59.34 -49.92 4.90
CA GLU A 135 -60.40 -50.88 5.20
C GLU A 135 -61.34 -50.41 6.32
N ASN A 136 -60.83 -49.77 7.39
CA ASN A 136 -61.65 -49.23 8.48
C ASN A 136 -62.54 -48.08 7.99
N ASN A 137 -62.01 -47.21 7.14
CA ASN A 137 -62.75 -46.11 6.51
C ASN A 137 -63.78 -46.66 5.51
N MET A 138 -63.45 -47.64 4.67
CA MET A 138 -64.46 -48.31 3.83
C MET A 138 -65.53 -49.02 4.67
N LEU A 139 -65.19 -49.61 5.81
CA LEU A 139 -66.17 -50.21 6.73
C LEU A 139 -67.02 -49.14 7.44
N ARG A 140 -66.46 -47.98 7.80
CA ARG A 140 -67.22 -46.82 8.31
C ARG A 140 -68.14 -46.23 7.26
N GLU A 141 -67.69 -46.13 6.01
CA GLU A 141 -68.49 -45.69 4.86
C GLU A 141 -69.57 -46.72 4.47
N GLU A 142 -69.31 -48.02 4.60
CA GLU A 142 -70.27 -49.10 4.41
C GLU A 142 -71.31 -49.10 5.55
N ILE A 143 -70.90 -48.84 6.79
CA ILE A 143 -71.80 -48.61 7.93
C ILE A 143 -72.63 -47.34 7.69
N HIS A 144 -72.04 -46.22 7.28
CA HIS A 144 -72.79 -45.00 6.94
C HIS A 144 -73.75 -45.23 5.76
N ARG A 145 -73.35 -45.92 4.69
CA ARG A 145 -74.24 -46.33 3.59
C ARG A 145 -75.40 -47.20 4.07
N ARG A 146 -75.17 -48.11 5.01
CA ARG A 146 -76.22 -48.96 5.62
C ARG A 146 -77.14 -48.18 6.57
N PHE A 147 -76.66 -47.10 7.18
CA PHE A 147 -77.48 -46.19 7.99
C PHE A 147 -78.28 -45.19 7.14
N GLU A 148 -77.72 -44.69 6.03
CA GLU A 148 -78.41 -43.77 5.11
C GLU A 148 -79.40 -44.47 4.16
N SER A 149 -79.23 -45.78 3.90
CA SER A 149 -80.16 -46.55 3.06
C SER A 149 -81.40 -47.12 3.78
N ALA A 150 -81.63 -46.74 5.05
CA ALA A 150 -82.78 -47.16 5.84
C ALA A 150 -83.71 -45.97 6.20
N PRO A 151 -84.78 -45.69 5.42
CA PRO A 151 -85.71 -44.62 5.72
C PRO A 151 -86.69 -45.01 6.83
N ASP A 152 -86.26 -44.96 8.09
CA ASP A 152 -87.05 -45.40 9.26
C ASP A 152 -88.08 -44.36 9.75
N THR A 153 -88.71 -43.66 8.81
CA THR A 153 -89.80 -42.68 9.04
C THR A 153 -91.19 -43.25 8.75
N ALA A 154 -91.27 -44.45 8.17
CA ALA A 154 -92.53 -45.15 7.88
C ALA A 154 -92.96 -46.13 9.00
N LYS A 155 -92.02 -46.90 9.59
CA LYS A 155 -92.35 -47.90 10.63
C LYS A 155 -92.88 -47.27 11.91
N THR A 156 -92.29 -46.15 12.35
CA THR A 156 -92.69 -45.45 13.59
C THR A 156 -94.12 -44.93 13.51
N LYS A 157 -94.56 -44.43 12.35
CA LYS A 157 -95.95 -44.01 12.12
C LYS A 157 -96.92 -45.21 12.06
N ALA A 158 -96.53 -46.30 11.40
CA ALA A 158 -97.35 -47.51 11.34
C ALA A 158 -97.55 -48.16 12.73
N LEU A 159 -96.50 -48.20 13.56
CA LEU A 159 -96.60 -48.71 14.94
C LEU A 159 -97.46 -47.81 15.82
N GLN A 160 -97.37 -46.48 15.70
CA GLN A 160 -98.23 -45.55 16.42
C GLN A 160 -99.72 -45.78 16.11
N THR A 161 -100.10 -45.94 14.83
CA THR A 161 -101.49 -46.25 14.45
C THR A 161 -101.94 -47.63 14.96
N VAL A 162 -101.07 -48.64 14.99
CA VAL A 162 -101.39 -49.97 15.54
C VAL A 162 -101.58 -49.94 17.06
N ILE A 163 -100.85 -49.08 17.77
CA ILE A 163 -101.04 -48.84 19.21
C ILE A 163 -102.40 -48.16 19.46
N GLU A 164 -102.68 -47.04 18.78
CA GLU A 164 -103.95 -46.31 18.92
C GLU A 164 -105.19 -47.17 18.57
N MET A 165 -105.07 -48.07 17.57
CA MET A 165 -106.10 -49.07 17.25
C MET A 165 -106.25 -50.16 18.32
N LYS A 166 -105.17 -50.55 19.01
CA LYS A 166 -105.22 -51.54 20.09
C LYS A 166 -105.77 -50.95 21.39
N ASP A 167 -105.40 -49.71 21.73
CA ASP A 167 -105.97 -49.00 22.89
C ASP A 167 -107.47 -48.76 22.69
N SER A 168 -107.90 -48.36 21.49
CA SER A 168 -109.31 -48.27 21.11
C SER A 168 -110.06 -49.61 21.22
N LYS A 169 -109.38 -50.74 21.00
CA LYS A 169 -109.94 -52.09 21.15
C LYS A 169 -110.04 -52.48 22.63
N ILE A 170 -109.03 -52.13 23.45
CA ILE A 170 -109.02 -52.37 24.90
C ILE A 170 -110.18 -51.60 25.56
N SER A 171 -110.32 -50.30 25.30
CA SER A 171 -111.43 -49.48 25.83
C SER A 171 -112.81 -49.85 25.28
N SER A 172 -112.91 -50.79 24.34
CA SER A 172 -114.17 -51.43 23.92
C SER A 172 -114.45 -52.72 24.68
N MET A 173 -113.43 -53.53 24.98
CA MET A 173 -113.57 -54.77 25.76
C MET A 173 -113.81 -54.48 27.24
N GLU A 174 -113.18 -53.42 27.77
CA GLU A 174 -113.42 -52.92 29.13
C GLU A 174 -114.82 -52.32 29.34
N ARG A 175 -115.58 -52.02 28.27
CA ARG A 175 -117.01 -51.66 28.40
C ARG A 175 -117.88 -52.91 28.48
N GLY A 176 -117.71 -53.85 27.54
CA GLY A 176 -118.45 -55.11 27.56
C GLY A 176 -118.23 -55.98 28.81
N LEU A 177 -117.08 -55.86 29.48
CA LEU A 177 -116.86 -56.50 30.78
C LEU A 177 -117.68 -55.86 31.91
N ARG A 178 -117.86 -54.53 31.92
CA ARG A 178 -118.70 -53.85 32.91
C ARG A 178 -120.19 -54.16 32.71
N ASP A 179 -120.64 -54.21 31.45
CA ASP A 179 -122.03 -54.57 31.12
C ASP A 179 -122.39 -56.00 31.61
N LEU A 180 -121.44 -56.95 31.52
CA LEU A 180 -121.59 -58.32 32.02
C LEU A 180 -121.48 -58.43 33.55
N GLU A 181 -120.70 -57.56 34.20
CA GLU A 181 -120.64 -57.48 35.67
C GLU A 181 -121.96 -56.96 36.27
N GLU A 182 -122.63 -56.01 35.60
CA GLU A 182 -123.97 -55.53 36.01
C GLU A 182 -125.07 -56.60 35.83
N GLU A 183 -124.99 -57.43 34.78
CA GLU A 183 -125.93 -58.57 34.57
C GLU A 183 -125.79 -59.65 35.67
N ILE A 184 -124.56 -59.94 36.11
CA ILE A 184 -124.29 -60.87 37.22
C ILE A 184 -124.74 -60.29 38.57
N GLN A 185 -124.73 -58.96 38.72
CA GLN A 185 -125.23 -58.28 39.92
C GLN A 185 -126.76 -58.43 40.06
N MET A 186 -127.51 -58.36 38.95
CA MET A 186 -128.98 -58.56 38.96
C MET A 186 -129.43 -60.00 39.23
N LEU A 187 -128.61 -61.00 38.92
CA LEU A 187 -128.93 -62.41 39.14
C LEU A 187 -128.73 -62.88 40.61
N LYS A 188 -128.21 -62.02 41.49
CA LYS A 188 -127.96 -62.35 42.92
C LYS A 188 -129.04 -61.88 43.90
N SER A 189 -130.16 -61.32 43.43
CA SER A 189 -131.15 -60.63 44.28
C SER A 189 -132.55 -61.24 44.39
N ASN A 190 -132.74 -62.54 44.11
CA ASN A 190 -134.06 -63.20 44.21
C ASN A 190 -134.03 -64.62 44.82
N GLY A 191 -134.98 -64.89 45.74
CA GLY A 191 -135.43 -66.24 46.12
C GLY A 191 -135.18 -66.66 47.58
N ALA A 192 -136.25 -66.77 48.39
CA ALA A 192 -136.18 -67.13 49.80
C ALA A 192 -136.89 -68.46 50.15
N LEU A 193 -136.53 -68.98 51.33
CA LEU A 193 -137.33 -69.68 52.37
C LEU A 193 -138.88 -69.75 52.18
N SER A 194 -139.66 -70.72 52.71
CA SER A 194 -139.41 -71.87 53.60
C SER A 194 -140.56 -72.91 53.59
N THR A 195 -140.29 -74.08 54.19
CA THR A 195 -141.14 -74.92 55.07
C THR A 195 -142.65 -74.69 55.20
N GLU A 196 -143.42 -75.77 55.03
CA GLU A 196 -144.78 -75.95 55.57
C GLU A 196 -144.86 -77.21 56.46
N GLU A 197 -146.05 -77.48 57.01
CA GLU A 197 -146.29 -78.31 58.21
C GLU A 197 -146.41 -79.83 57.93
N ARG A 198 -146.16 -80.77 58.85
CA ARG A 198 -146.45 -80.88 60.31
C ARG A 198 -147.86 -81.41 60.69
N GLU A 199 -148.40 -82.35 59.90
CA GLU A 199 -149.53 -83.21 60.32
C GLU A 199 -149.26 -84.73 60.27
N GLU A 200 -148.06 -85.17 59.86
CA GLU A 200 -147.71 -86.60 59.85
C GLU A 200 -147.22 -87.13 61.23
N GLU A 201 -147.23 -86.29 62.27
CA GLU A 201 -146.65 -86.52 63.61
C GLU A 201 -147.18 -87.78 64.34
N MET A 202 -148.32 -88.37 63.94
CA MET A 202 -148.80 -89.66 64.48
C MET A 202 -148.27 -90.92 63.77
N LYS A 203 -147.86 -90.85 62.48
CA LYS A 203 -147.07 -91.94 61.84
C LYS A 203 -145.59 -91.82 62.17
N GLN A 204 -145.17 -90.61 62.53
CA GLN A 204 -143.82 -90.24 62.90
C GLN A 204 -143.29 -90.98 64.14
N MET A 205 -144.15 -91.55 65.00
CA MET A 205 -143.72 -92.26 66.22
C MET A 205 -142.97 -93.59 65.94
N GLU A 206 -143.25 -94.25 64.82
CA GLU A 206 -142.50 -95.44 64.40
C GLU A 206 -141.24 -95.04 63.61
N VAL A 207 -141.32 -93.95 62.84
CA VAL A 207 -140.16 -93.26 62.27
C VAL A 207 -139.19 -92.80 63.38
N TYR A 208 -139.65 -92.38 64.56
CA TYR A 208 -138.81 -91.92 65.66
C TYR A 208 -137.83 -92.99 66.18
N ARG A 209 -138.15 -94.29 66.08
CA ARG A 209 -137.17 -95.36 66.40
C ARG A 209 -136.08 -95.49 65.34
N SER A 210 -136.44 -95.37 64.06
CA SER A 210 -135.46 -95.31 62.95
C SER A 210 -134.61 -94.03 63.03
N HIS A 211 -135.26 -92.89 63.24
CA HIS A 211 -134.67 -91.57 63.36
C HIS A 211 -133.75 -91.46 64.59
N SER A 212 -134.07 -92.09 65.72
CA SER A 212 -133.15 -92.14 66.88
C SER A 212 -131.85 -92.88 66.54
N LYS A 213 -131.93 -93.99 65.79
CA LYS A 213 -130.75 -94.73 65.33
C LYS A 213 -129.95 -93.94 64.27
N PHE A 214 -130.64 -93.26 63.35
CA PHE A 214 -130.05 -92.33 62.38
C PHE A 214 -129.37 -91.15 63.07
N MET A 215 -130.02 -90.51 64.04
CA MET A 215 -129.48 -89.39 64.81
C MET A 215 -128.27 -89.79 65.66
N LYS A 216 -128.26 -91.00 66.23
CA LYS A 216 -127.07 -91.52 66.90
C LYS A 216 -125.90 -91.68 65.92
N ASN A 217 -126.14 -92.27 64.75
CA ASN A 217 -125.12 -92.36 63.70
C ASN A 217 -124.68 -90.98 63.19
N LYS A 218 -125.61 -90.01 63.07
CA LYS A 218 -125.31 -88.65 62.62
C LYS A 218 -124.51 -87.85 63.66
N VAL A 219 -124.76 -88.08 64.96
CA VAL A 219 -123.98 -87.50 66.06
C VAL A 219 -122.58 -88.11 66.12
N GLU A 220 -122.42 -89.43 65.95
CA GLU A 220 -121.08 -90.03 65.86
C GLU A 220 -120.34 -89.55 64.59
N GLN A 221 -121.01 -89.47 63.43
CA GLN A 221 -120.44 -88.87 62.22
C GLN A 221 -119.99 -87.41 62.47
N LEU A 222 -120.81 -86.59 63.14
CA LEU A 222 -120.46 -85.21 63.44
C LEU A 222 -119.34 -85.08 64.48
N LYS A 223 -119.14 -86.06 65.37
CA LYS A 223 -117.96 -86.13 66.26
C LYS A 223 -116.70 -86.51 65.48
N GLU A 224 -116.78 -87.45 64.56
CA GLU A 224 -115.67 -87.82 63.67
C GLU A 224 -115.29 -86.62 62.78
N GLU A 225 -116.28 -85.93 62.19
CA GLU A 225 -116.07 -84.69 61.44
C GLU A 225 -115.49 -83.57 62.31
N LEU A 226 -115.96 -83.38 63.55
CA LEU A 226 -115.41 -82.39 64.49
C LEU A 226 -113.97 -82.72 64.88
N SER A 227 -113.68 -83.98 65.23
CA SER A 227 -112.32 -84.43 65.57
C SER A 227 -111.37 -84.28 64.39
N ALA A 228 -111.82 -84.58 63.17
CA ALA A 228 -111.06 -84.31 61.94
C ALA A 228 -110.84 -82.80 61.71
N LYS A 229 -111.79 -81.94 62.08
CA LYS A 229 -111.65 -80.47 62.01
C LYS A 229 -110.73 -79.90 63.09
N GLU A 230 -110.73 -80.47 64.29
CA GLU A 230 -109.78 -80.14 65.36
C GLU A 230 -108.36 -80.55 64.97
N ALA A 231 -108.16 -81.76 64.44
CA ALA A 231 -106.89 -82.21 63.90
C ALA A 231 -106.40 -81.32 62.74
N GLN A 232 -107.30 -80.97 61.81
CA GLN A 232 -107.02 -80.01 60.74
C GLN A 232 -106.65 -78.62 61.29
N GLY A 233 -107.27 -78.17 62.38
CA GLY A 233 -106.97 -76.92 63.06
C GLY A 233 -105.59 -76.91 63.71
N GLU A 234 -105.19 -78.00 64.38
CA GLU A 234 -103.86 -78.14 64.97
C GLU A 234 -102.76 -78.22 63.90
N ASP A 235 -102.97 -78.93 62.79
CA ASP A 235 -102.01 -78.94 61.69
C ASP A 235 -101.90 -77.57 60.99
N LEU A 236 -103.01 -76.82 60.88
CA LEU A 236 -102.95 -75.42 60.44
C LEU A 236 -102.18 -74.53 61.43
N LYS A 237 -102.35 -74.69 62.75
CA LYS A 237 -101.54 -73.96 63.75
C LYS A 237 -100.05 -74.27 63.63
N LYS A 238 -99.66 -75.55 63.53
CA LYS A 238 -98.26 -75.96 63.32
C LYS A 238 -97.68 -75.33 62.06
N ARG A 239 -98.46 -75.32 60.97
CA ARG A 239 -98.07 -74.75 59.68
C ARG A 239 -97.94 -73.22 59.73
N VAL A 240 -98.82 -72.53 60.46
CA VAL A 240 -98.70 -71.08 60.74
C VAL A 240 -97.46 -70.77 61.59
N ALA A 241 -97.18 -71.57 62.63
CA ALA A 241 -95.98 -71.41 63.46
C ALA A 241 -94.68 -71.67 62.66
N GLY A 242 -94.70 -72.65 61.75
CA GLY A 242 -93.62 -72.90 60.79
C GLY A 242 -93.38 -71.68 59.89
N LEU A 243 -94.43 -71.18 59.23
CA LEU A 243 -94.35 -69.98 58.39
C LEU A 243 -93.91 -68.73 59.17
N GLN A 244 -94.33 -68.55 60.43
CA GLN A 244 -93.85 -67.45 61.28
C GLN A 244 -92.36 -67.58 61.61
N THR A 245 -91.85 -68.81 61.75
CA THR A 245 -90.42 -69.07 61.97
C THR A 245 -89.61 -68.77 60.71
N GLU A 246 -90.08 -69.21 59.53
CA GLU A 246 -89.48 -68.89 58.23
C GLU A 246 -89.47 -67.38 57.96
N ILE A 247 -90.58 -66.67 58.23
CA ILE A 247 -90.66 -65.20 58.13
C ILE A 247 -89.65 -64.52 59.07
N GLY A 248 -89.43 -65.07 60.27
CA GLY A 248 -88.41 -64.59 61.20
C GLY A 248 -86.99 -64.75 60.64
N GLN A 249 -86.69 -65.91 60.05
CA GLN A 249 -85.40 -66.20 59.41
C GLN A 249 -85.15 -65.29 58.21
N VAL A 250 -86.11 -65.16 57.28
CA VAL A 250 -86.01 -64.29 56.11
C VAL A 250 -85.82 -62.83 56.49
N LYS A 251 -86.48 -62.34 57.56
CA LYS A 251 -86.23 -60.98 58.08
C LYS A 251 -84.81 -60.80 58.63
N GLN A 252 -84.26 -61.81 59.30
CA GLN A 252 -82.89 -61.75 59.81
C GLN A 252 -81.86 -61.83 58.67
N GLU A 253 -82.12 -62.63 57.64
CA GLU A 253 -81.29 -62.69 56.43
C GLU A 253 -81.36 -61.38 55.62
N LEU A 254 -82.54 -60.81 55.44
CA LEU A 254 -82.71 -59.49 54.82
C LEU A 254 -81.92 -58.42 55.56
N SER A 255 -82.04 -58.35 56.90
CA SER A 255 -81.28 -57.41 57.71
C SER A 255 -79.76 -57.61 57.60
N ARG A 256 -79.28 -58.87 57.52
CA ARG A 256 -77.86 -59.15 57.22
C ARG A 256 -77.47 -58.65 55.83
N LYS A 257 -78.31 -58.88 54.82
CA LYS A 257 -78.07 -58.42 53.44
C LYS A 257 -78.08 -56.91 53.32
N ASP A 258 -78.96 -56.20 54.03
CA ASP A 258 -78.93 -54.73 54.12
C ASP A 258 -77.60 -54.23 54.71
N THR A 259 -77.10 -54.90 55.76
CA THR A 259 -75.81 -54.54 56.39
C THR A 259 -74.63 -54.83 55.46
N GLU A 260 -74.64 -55.96 54.76
CA GLU A 260 -73.64 -56.30 53.72
C GLU A 260 -73.67 -55.29 52.56
N LEU A 261 -74.86 -54.89 52.12
CA LEU A 261 -75.05 -53.92 51.04
C LEU A 261 -74.52 -52.55 51.45
N LEU A 262 -74.82 -52.08 52.67
CA LEU A 262 -74.27 -50.85 53.23
C LEU A 262 -72.72 -50.87 53.25
N ALA A 263 -72.13 -51.98 53.73
CA ALA A 263 -70.68 -52.15 53.79
C ALA A 263 -70.03 -52.17 52.40
N LEU A 264 -70.68 -52.80 51.41
CA LEU A 264 -70.26 -52.76 50.01
C LEU A 264 -70.38 -51.36 49.42
N GLN A 265 -71.40 -50.59 49.79
CA GLN A 265 -71.63 -49.22 49.35
C GLN A 265 -70.52 -48.28 49.87
N THR A 266 -70.20 -48.34 51.17
CA THR A 266 -69.05 -47.62 51.74
C THR A 266 -67.71 -48.02 51.11
N LYS A 267 -67.55 -49.32 50.76
CA LYS A 267 -66.34 -49.81 50.08
C LYS A 267 -66.24 -49.30 48.64
N LEU A 268 -67.36 -49.22 47.92
CA LEU A 268 -67.43 -48.63 46.58
C LEU A 268 -67.07 -47.14 46.62
N GLU A 269 -67.61 -46.41 47.60
CA GLU A 269 -67.39 -44.98 47.78
C GLU A 269 -65.93 -44.67 48.13
N THR A 270 -65.31 -45.45 49.03
CA THR A 270 -63.86 -45.33 49.32
C THR A 270 -62.98 -45.70 48.13
N LEU A 271 -63.32 -46.73 47.34
CA LEU A 271 -62.60 -47.05 46.09
C LEU A 271 -62.77 -45.95 45.02
N THR A 272 -63.94 -45.31 44.96
CA THR A 272 -64.21 -44.19 44.04
C THR A 272 -63.37 -42.97 44.41
N ASN A 273 -63.26 -42.65 45.70
CA ASN A 273 -62.39 -41.58 46.18
C ASN A 273 -60.90 -41.89 45.89
N GLN A 274 -60.43 -43.11 46.20
CA GLN A 274 -59.06 -43.54 45.87
C GLN A 274 -58.75 -43.46 44.36
N PHE A 275 -59.73 -43.77 43.51
CA PHE A 275 -59.59 -43.63 42.06
C PHE A 275 -59.52 -42.16 41.64
N SER A 276 -60.32 -41.28 42.26
CA SER A 276 -60.26 -39.82 42.05
C SER A 276 -58.89 -39.24 42.45
N ASP A 277 -58.38 -39.60 43.63
CA ASP A 277 -57.06 -39.16 44.12
C ASP A 277 -55.95 -39.66 43.18
N SER A 278 -56.02 -40.93 42.77
CA SER A 278 -55.07 -41.51 41.81
C SER A 278 -55.11 -40.80 40.46
N LYS A 279 -56.31 -40.39 39.99
CA LYS A 279 -56.48 -39.62 38.75
C LYS A 279 -55.85 -38.22 38.88
N GLN A 280 -56.07 -37.51 39.98
CA GLN A 280 -55.44 -36.21 40.24
C GLN A 280 -53.91 -36.33 40.32
N HIS A 281 -53.38 -37.37 40.98
CA HIS A 281 -51.93 -37.63 40.98
C HIS A 281 -51.37 -37.87 39.57
N ILE A 282 -52.10 -38.57 38.69
CA ILE A 282 -51.71 -38.75 37.29
C ILE A 282 -51.76 -37.43 36.51
N GLU A 283 -52.75 -36.57 36.76
CA GLU A 283 -52.86 -35.24 36.14
C GLU A 283 -51.67 -34.34 36.54
N VAL A 284 -51.33 -34.26 37.84
CA VAL A 284 -50.16 -33.52 38.34
C VAL A 284 -48.83 -34.07 37.77
N LEU A 285 -48.71 -35.39 37.62
CA LEU A 285 -47.53 -36.01 36.99
C LEU A 285 -47.42 -35.67 35.50
N LYS A 286 -48.54 -35.57 34.78
CA LYS A 286 -48.56 -35.12 33.38
C LYS A 286 -48.14 -33.66 33.26
N GLU A 287 -48.66 -32.77 34.10
CA GLU A 287 -48.24 -31.36 34.15
C GLU A 287 -46.74 -31.23 34.48
N SER A 288 -46.23 -32.03 35.42
CA SER A 288 -44.80 -32.06 35.75
C SER A 288 -43.94 -32.58 34.59
N LEU A 289 -44.46 -33.52 33.79
CA LEU A 289 -43.80 -34.03 32.59
C LEU A 289 -43.75 -32.96 31.50
N THR A 290 -44.89 -32.34 31.16
CA THR A 290 -44.93 -31.30 30.10
C THR A 290 -44.08 -30.08 30.46
N ALA A 291 -44.04 -29.68 31.74
CA ALA A 291 -43.14 -28.62 32.21
C ALA A 291 -41.65 -29.00 32.06
N LYS A 292 -41.29 -30.29 32.24
CA LYS A 292 -39.92 -30.78 32.00
C LYS A 292 -39.58 -30.86 30.51
N GLU A 293 -40.54 -31.26 29.67
CA GLU A 293 -40.38 -31.29 28.21
C GLU A 293 -40.18 -29.87 27.64
N GLN A 294 -41.00 -28.91 28.07
CA GLN A 294 -40.80 -27.49 27.73
C GLN A 294 -39.44 -26.96 28.19
N ARG A 295 -39.01 -27.30 29.41
CA ARG A 295 -37.68 -26.90 29.91
C ARG A 295 -36.55 -27.56 29.13
N ALA A 296 -36.70 -28.82 28.71
CA ALA A 296 -35.73 -29.51 27.87
C ALA A 296 -35.64 -28.87 26.48
N ALA A 297 -36.77 -28.47 25.89
CA ALA A 297 -36.80 -27.73 24.63
C ALA A 297 -36.10 -26.36 24.72
N ILE A 298 -36.33 -25.60 25.79
CA ILE A 298 -35.63 -24.33 26.03
C ILE A 298 -34.11 -24.57 26.15
N LEU A 299 -33.68 -25.52 26.99
CA LEU A 299 -32.27 -25.87 27.14
C LEU A 299 -31.63 -26.36 25.83
N GLN A 300 -32.39 -27.07 24.98
CA GLN A 300 -31.93 -27.47 23.65
C GLN A 300 -31.68 -26.24 22.76
N THR A 301 -32.62 -25.28 22.72
CA THR A 301 -32.43 -24.03 21.97
C THR A 301 -31.26 -23.18 22.50
N GLU A 302 -31.03 -23.15 23.81
CA GLU A 302 -29.87 -22.48 24.41
C GLU A 302 -28.55 -23.16 24.00
N VAL A 303 -28.50 -24.50 24.00
CA VAL A 303 -27.33 -25.27 23.54
C VAL A 303 -27.05 -25.03 22.05
N ASP A 304 -28.07 -25.01 21.20
CA ASP A 304 -27.89 -24.79 19.76
C ASP A 304 -27.49 -23.34 19.44
N ALA A 305 -28.00 -22.36 20.18
CA ALA A 305 -27.52 -20.98 20.11
C ALA A 305 -26.04 -20.85 20.56
N LEU A 306 -25.63 -21.59 21.61
CA LEU A 306 -24.24 -21.63 22.04
C LEU A 306 -23.31 -22.33 21.02
N ARG A 307 -23.80 -23.36 20.31
CA ARG A 307 -23.07 -24.02 19.22
C ARG A 307 -22.82 -23.08 18.05
N LEU A 308 -23.85 -22.40 17.54
CA LEU A 308 -23.70 -21.39 16.48
C LEU A 308 -22.69 -20.30 16.89
N ARG A 309 -22.78 -19.81 18.13
CA ARG A 309 -21.86 -18.80 18.65
C ARG A 309 -20.43 -19.31 18.83
N LEU A 310 -20.23 -20.62 19.00
CA LEU A 310 -18.91 -21.24 19.01
C LEU A 310 -18.33 -21.33 17.59
N GLU A 311 -19.13 -21.74 16.60
CA GLU A 311 -18.73 -21.76 15.17
C GLU A 311 -18.38 -20.36 14.65
N GLU A 312 -19.15 -19.33 15.03
CA GLU A 312 -18.80 -17.92 14.76
C GLU A 312 -17.45 -17.52 15.37
N LYS A 313 -17.12 -18.04 16.56
CA LYS A 313 -15.84 -17.76 17.22
C LYS A 313 -14.69 -18.54 16.61
N GLU A 314 -14.90 -19.80 16.21
CA GLU A 314 -13.90 -20.59 15.50
C GLU A 314 -13.59 -20.00 14.12
N THR A 315 -14.62 -19.61 13.35
CA THR A 315 -14.42 -18.93 12.05
C THR A 315 -13.73 -17.58 12.18
N MET A 316 -14.05 -16.79 13.23
CA MET A 316 -13.34 -15.55 13.55
C MET A 316 -11.88 -15.82 13.96
N LEU A 317 -11.62 -16.87 14.74
CA LEU A 317 -10.28 -17.26 15.16
C LEU A 317 -9.44 -17.74 13.98
N ASN A 318 -10.00 -18.55 13.09
CA ASN A 318 -9.34 -18.97 11.84
C ASN A 318 -8.98 -17.78 10.94
N LYS A 319 -9.88 -16.80 10.80
CA LYS A 319 -9.57 -15.54 10.09
C LYS A 319 -8.41 -14.78 10.75
N LYS A 320 -8.36 -14.71 12.08
CA LYS A 320 -7.27 -14.06 12.82
C LYS A 320 -5.95 -14.82 12.71
N THR A 321 -5.96 -16.14 12.75
CA THR A 321 -4.79 -16.99 12.49
C THR A 321 -4.23 -16.75 11.09
N LYS A 322 -5.09 -16.70 10.06
CA LYS A 322 -4.66 -16.39 8.68
C LYS A 322 -4.04 -14.98 8.58
N GLN A 323 -4.68 -13.98 9.17
CA GLN A 323 -4.14 -12.61 9.20
C GLN A 323 -2.78 -12.51 9.91
N ILE A 324 -2.57 -13.27 10.99
CA ILE A 324 -1.28 -13.34 11.69
C ILE A 324 -0.21 -14.01 10.81
N GLN A 325 -0.59 -15.02 10.03
CA GLN A 325 0.33 -15.68 9.10
C GLN A 325 0.71 -14.77 7.92
N GLU A 326 -0.26 -14.08 7.32
CA GLU A 326 -0.03 -13.08 6.26
C GLU A 326 0.94 -11.99 6.73
N MET A 327 0.70 -11.37 7.90
CA MET A 327 1.65 -10.39 8.47
C MET A 327 3.01 -10.99 8.87
N ALA A 328 3.09 -12.29 9.17
CA ALA A 328 4.38 -12.95 9.45
C ALA A 328 5.19 -13.17 8.15
N GLU A 329 4.51 -13.45 7.03
CA GLU A 329 5.10 -13.56 5.70
C GLU A 329 5.56 -12.18 5.18
N GLU A 330 4.74 -11.13 5.31
CA GLU A 330 5.12 -9.73 5.03
C GLU A 330 6.31 -9.25 5.88
N LYS A 331 6.33 -9.57 7.17
CA LYS A 331 7.48 -9.28 8.03
C LYS A 331 8.75 -10.01 7.55
N GLY A 332 8.58 -11.20 6.96
CA GLY A 332 9.66 -11.97 6.34
C GLY A 332 10.22 -11.28 5.10
N THR A 333 9.36 -10.80 4.19
CA THR A 333 9.79 -10.08 2.98
C THR A 333 10.46 -8.76 3.32
N GLN A 334 9.86 -7.96 4.20
CA GLN A 334 10.45 -6.70 4.69
C GLN A 334 11.81 -6.91 5.37
N ALA A 335 11.99 -8.01 6.12
CA ALA A 335 13.29 -8.34 6.72
C ALA A 335 14.36 -8.68 5.66
N GLY A 336 13.96 -9.30 4.54
CA GLY A 336 14.80 -9.51 3.36
C GLY A 336 15.20 -8.20 2.69
N GLU A 337 14.23 -7.34 2.37
CA GLU A 337 14.47 -6.02 1.77
C GLU A 337 15.40 -5.15 2.64
N ILE A 338 15.21 -5.17 3.96
CA ILE A 338 16.10 -4.47 4.91
C ILE A 338 17.52 -5.04 4.87
N HIS A 339 17.71 -6.34 4.61
CA HIS A 339 19.03 -6.93 4.45
C HIS A 339 19.69 -6.49 3.14
N ASP A 340 18.97 -6.57 2.01
CA ASP A 340 19.47 -6.16 0.70
C ASP A 340 19.82 -4.66 0.66
N LEU A 341 19.01 -3.82 1.31
CA LEU A 341 19.28 -2.39 1.46
C LEU A 341 20.52 -2.10 2.33
N LYS A 342 20.78 -2.91 3.37
CA LYS A 342 22.01 -2.81 4.18
C LYS A 342 23.24 -3.21 3.37
N ASP A 343 23.18 -4.30 2.62
CA ASP A 343 24.28 -4.75 1.77
C ASP A 343 24.57 -3.72 0.66
N MET A 344 23.52 -3.14 0.06
CA MET A 344 23.66 -2.04 -0.89
C MET A 344 24.26 -0.78 -0.24
N LEU A 345 23.89 -0.44 1.00
CA LEU A 345 24.47 0.66 1.75
C LEU A 345 25.96 0.42 2.01
N GLU A 346 26.34 -0.78 2.47
CA GLU A 346 27.75 -1.12 2.73
C GLU A 346 28.59 -1.06 1.44
N VAL A 347 28.05 -1.49 0.29
CA VAL A 347 28.69 -1.32 -1.03
C VAL A 347 28.84 0.16 -1.40
N LYS A 348 27.82 1.00 -1.12
CA LYS A 348 27.89 2.45 -1.35
C LYS A 348 28.93 3.11 -0.43
N GLU A 349 29.00 2.77 0.85
CA GLU A 349 30.02 3.25 1.79
C GLU A 349 31.44 2.86 1.36
N ARG A 350 31.66 1.61 0.96
CA ARG A 350 32.94 1.15 0.39
C ARG A 350 33.31 1.98 -0.86
N LYS A 351 32.36 2.29 -1.73
CA LYS A 351 32.59 3.13 -2.93
C LYS A 351 32.90 4.59 -2.58
N VAL A 352 32.19 5.17 -1.60
CA VAL A 352 32.50 6.51 -1.05
C VAL A 352 33.92 6.54 -0.49
N ASN A 353 34.32 5.56 0.32
CA ASN A 353 35.67 5.46 0.87
C ASN A 353 36.77 5.36 -0.21
N VAL A 354 36.52 4.68 -1.33
CA VAL A 354 37.44 4.64 -2.48
C VAL A 354 37.52 6.00 -3.18
N LEU A 355 36.40 6.70 -3.35
CA LEU A 355 36.38 8.05 -3.94
C LEU A 355 37.07 9.08 -3.03
N GLN A 356 36.86 9.00 -1.71
CA GLN A 356 37.51 9.82 -0.69
C GLN A 356 39.05 9.76 -0.84
N LYS A 357 39.61 8.54 -0.85
CA LYS A 357 41.05 8.31 -1.05
C LYS A 357 41.56 8.83 -2.40
N LYS A 358 40.73 8.79 -3.45
CA LYS A 358 41.10 9.33 -4.76
C LYS A 358 41.11 10.86 -4.77
N ILE A 359 40.19 11.50 -4.05
CA ILE A 359 40.17 12.95 -3.83
C ILE A 359 41.40 13.38 -3.03
N GLU A 360 41.74 12.69 -1.94
CA GLU A 360 42.92 12.97 -1.11
C GLU A 360 44.22 12.92 -1.92
N ASN A 361 44.39 11.88 -2.75
CA ASN A 361 45.53 11.73 -3.67
C ASN A 361 45.58 12.86 -4.72
N LEU A 362 44.46 13.23 -5.33
CA LEU A 362 44.39 14.36 -6.27
C LEU A 362 44.70 15.70 -5.58
N GLN A 363 44.28 15.91 -4.34
CA GLN A 363 44.63 17.08 -3.54
C GLN A 363 46.12 17.12 -3.15
N GLU A 364 46.75 15.97 -2.92
CA GLU A 364 48.20 15.89 -2.71
C GLU A 364 48.97 16.22 -3.99
N GLN A 365 48.58 15.65 -5.13
CA GLN A 365 49.16 15.98 -6.44
C GLN A 365 48.99 17.47 -6.78
N LEU A 366 47.84 18.07 -6.47
CA LEU A 366 47.61 19.50 -6.66
C LEU A 366 48.57 20.34 -5.79
N ARG A 367 48.71 20.01 -4.50
CA ARG A 367 49.63 20.70 -3.58
C ARG A 367 51.09 20.58 -4.03
N ASP A 368 51.52 19.45 -4.58
CA ASP A 368 52.86 19.30 -5.14
C ASP A 368 53.05 20.10 -6.44
N LYS A 369 52.00 20.24 -7.26
CA LYS A 369 52.02 21.16 -8.41
C LYS A 369 52.06 22.63 -7.99
N GLU A 370 51.35 23.02 -6.94
CA GLU A 370 51.42 24.36 -6.35
C GLU A 370 52.83 24.68 -5.82
N LYS A 371 53.48 23.73 -5.12
CA LYS A 371 54.88 23.86 -4.71
C LYS A 371 55.81 24.05 -5.91
N GLN A 372 55.67 23.22 -6.95
CA GLN A 372 56.46 23.33 -8.20
C GLN A 372 56.26 24.71 -8.86
N MET A 373 55.02 25.19 -8.93
CA MET A 373 54.70 26.52 -9.46
C MET A 373 55.28 27.66 -8.61
N SER A 374 55.29 27.54 -7.27
CA SER A 374 55.95 28.51 -6.40
C SER A 374 57.45 28.55 -6.64
N SER A 375 58.12 27.39 -6.70
CA SER A 375 59.57 27.33 -6.98
C SER A 375 59.92 27.90 -8.35
N LEU A 376 59.10 27.66 -9.38
CA LEU A 376 59.25 28.29 -10.69
C LEU A 376 59.05 29.81 -10.61
N LYS A 377 58.05 30.29 -9.87
CA LYS A 377 57.78 31.73 -9.68
C LYS A 377 58.94 32.43 -8.97
N ASP A 378 59.54 31.81 -7.96
CA ASP A 378 60.69 32.38 -7.25
C ASP A 378 61.96 32.35 -8.12
N ARG A 379 62.15 31.31 -8.95
CA ARG A 379 63.20 31.30 -9.98
C ARG A 379 63.00 32.39 -11.04
N VAL A 380 61.76 32.66 -11.45
CA VAL A 380 61.44 33.78 -12.36
C VAL A 380 61.75 35.12 -11.71
N LYS A 381 61.41 35.34 -10.42
CA LYS A 381 61.81 36.55 -9.69
C LYS A 381 63.33 36.73 -9.65
N SER A 382 64.09 35.66 -9.41
CA SER A 382 65.56 35.70 -9.43
C SER A 382 66.09 36.12 -10.81
N LEU A 383 65.59 35.50 -11.88
CA LEU A 383 65.97 35.87 -13.25
C LEU A 383 65.55 37.29 -13.62
N GLN A 384 64.43 37.79 -13.10
CA GLN A 384 64.01 39.18 -13.25
C GLN A 384 64.98 40.13 -12.51
N ALA A 385 65.41 39.80 -11.29
CA ALA A 385 66.41 40.57 -10.57
C ALA A 385 67.76 40.60 -11.33
N ASP A 386 68.21 39.44 -11.83
CA ASP A 386 69.40 39.34 -12.68
C ASP A 386 69.26 40.21 -13.95
N THR A 387 68.08 40.19 -14.59
CA THR A 387 67.78 41.03 -15.76
C THR A 387 67.86 42.52 -15.42
N THR A 388 67.24 42.97 -14.33
CA THR A 388 67.34 44.38 -13.89
C THR A 388 68.76 44.80 -13.50
N ASN A 389 69.57 43.87 -12.99
CA ASN A 389 70.98 44.10 -12.71
C ASN A 389 71.78 44.24 -14.03
N THR A 390 71.50 43.42 -15.04
CA THR A 390 72.11 43.57 -16.37
C THR A 390 71.68 44.84 -17.08
N ASP A 391 70.39 45.24 -16.97
CA ASP A 391 69.90 46.50 -17.53
C ASP A 391 70.61 47.70 -16.88
N THR A 392 70.77 47.68 -15.55
CA THR A 392 71.51 48.73 -14.82
C THR A 392 72.99 48.79 -15.25
N ALA A 393 73.62 47.64 -15.47
CA ALA A 393 74.99 47.57 -15.98
C ALA A 393 75.10 48.08 -17.43
N LEU A 394 74.10 47.79 -18.28
CA LEU A 394 74.01 48.33 -19.64
C LEU A 394 73.85 49.85 -19.62
N THR A 395 72.93 50.42 -18.82
CA THR A 395 72.79 51.87 -18.67
C THR A 395 74.10 52.52 -18.20
N THR A 396 74.81 51.90 -17.26
CA THR A 396 76.12 52.40 -16.79
C THR A 396 77.18 52.39 -17.91
N LEU A 397 77.16 51.37 -18.78
CA LEU A 397 78.04 51.28 -19.94
C LEU A 397 77.66 52.29 -21.03
N GLU A 398 76.37 52.55 -21.26
CA GLU A 398 75.86 53.56 -22.18
C GLU A 398 76.27 54.98 -21.72
N GLU A 399 76.11 55.30 -20.44
CA GLU A 399 76.58 56.57 -19.86
C GLU A 399 78.11 56.74 -19.99
N ALA A 400 78.87 55.67 -19.70
CA ALA A 400 80.31 55.68 -19.87
C ALA A 400 80.73 55.87 -21.34
N LEU A 401 80.00 55.25 -22.28
CA LEU A 401 80.22 55.40 -23.72
C LEU A 401 79.93 56.85 -24.16
N ALA A 402 78.81 57.43 -23.73
CA ALA A 402 78.44 58.82 -24.03
C ALA A 402 79.47 59.83 -23.49
N GLU A 403 80.09 59.59 -22.33
CA GLU A 403 81.17 60.45 -21.83
C GLU A 403 82.49 60.25 -22.60
N LYS A 404 82.75 59.05 -23.12
CA LYS A 404 83.86 58.84 -24.08
C LYS A 404 83.60 59.55 -25.40
N GLU A 405 82.38 59.54 -25.92
CA GLU A 405 82.00 60.30 -27.12
C GLU A 405 82.17 61.80 -26.92
N LYS A 406 81.69 62.38 -25.80
CA LYS A 406 81.96 63.79 -25.45
C LYS A 406 83.46 64.09 -25.36
N THR A 407 84.26 63.17 -24.83
CA THR A 407 85.72 63.33 -24.76
C THR A 407 86.36 63.31 -26.14
N ILE A 408 85.91 62.43 -27.04
CA ILE A 408 86.32 62.39 -28.45
C ILE A 408 85.96 63.69 -29.15
N GLU A 409 84.76 64.25 -28.91
CA GLU A 409 84.35 65.51 -29.54
C GLU A 409 85.21 66.70 -29.09
N ARG A 410 85.50 66.83 -27.78
CA ARG A 410 86.46 67.82 -27.27
C ARG A 410 87.84 67.71 -27.94
N LEU A 411 88.31 66.48 -28.19
CA LEU A 411 89.59 66.21 -28.86
C LEU A 411 89.55 66.58 -30.36
N LYS A 412 88.43 66.36 -31.06
CA LYS A 412 88.23 66.86 -32.44
C LYS A 412 88.24 68.39 -32.46
N GLU A 413 87.47 69.04 -31.59
CA GLU A 413 87.43 70.51 -31.49
C GLU A 413 88.80 71.11 -31.16
N GLN A 414 89.63 70.40 -30.40
CA GLN A 414 91.01 70.80 -30.14
C GLN A 414 91.89 70.64 -31.38
N ARG A 415 91.89 69.48 -32.03
CA ARG A 415 92.60 69.28 -33.30
C ARG A 415 92.22 70.34 -34.34
N ASP A 416 90.93 70.65 -34.47
CA ASP A 416 90.42 71.63 -35.43
C ASP A 416 90.79 73.07 -35.06
N ARG A 417 91.08 73.36 -33.78
CA ARG A 417 91.70 74.63 -33.35
C ARG A 417 93.18 74.65 -33.72
N ASP A 418 93.94 73.63 -33.34
CA ASP A 418 95.37 73.50 -33.65
C ASP A 418 95.64 73.56 -35.18
N GLU A 419 94.72 73.03 -35.98
CA GLU A 419 94.80 73.04 -37.45
C GLU A 419 94.41 74.39 -38.06
N ARG A 420 93.48 75.15 -37.43
CA ARG A 420 93.24 76.56 -37.78
C ARG A 420 94.45 77.44 -37.43
N GLU A 421 95.03 77.27 -36.25
CA GLU A 421 96.22 78.02 -35.82
C GLU A 421 97.39 77.79 -36.79
N LYS A 422 97.66 76.53 -37.19
CA LYS A 422 98.64 76.21 -38.25
C LYS A 422 98.28 76.81 -39.60
N GLN A 423 97.00 76.86 -39.97
CA GLN A 423 96.57 77.49 -41.23
C GLN A 423 96.81 79.01 -41.21
N GLU A 424 96.57 79.68 -40.07
CA GLU A 424 96.89 81.10 -39.85
C GLU A 424 98.41 81.34 -39.87
N GLU A 425 99.23 80.49 -39.27
CA GLU A 425 100.70 80.54 -39.40
C GLU A 425 101.15 80.41 -40.86
N ILE A 426 100.60 79.45 -41.61
CA ILE A 426 100.88 79.26 -43.04
C ILE A 426 100.50 80.50 -43.85
N ASP A 427 99.34 81.12 -43.57
CA ASP A 427 98.90 82.31 -44.31
C ASP A 427 99.69 83.57 -43.94
N ASN A 428 100.17 83.69 -42.69
CA ASN A 428 101.17 84.68 -42.30
C ASN A 428 102.49 84.47 -43.07
N TYR A 429 103.02 83.25 -43.14
CA TYR A 429 104.22 82.97 -43.94
C TYR A 429 104.02 83.23 -45.44
N LYS A 430 102.84 82.94 -46.01
CA LYS A 430 102.51 83.32 -47.40
C LYS A 430 102.51 84.84 -47.59
N LYS A 431 102.01 85.60 -46.62
CA LYS A 431 102.02 87.07 -46.63
C LYS A 431 103.45 87.59 -46.56
N ASP A 432 104.28 87.11 -45.64
CA ASP A 432 105.69 87.49 -45.56
C ASP A 432 106.45 87.18 -46.87
N ILE A 433 106.18 86.02 -47.49
CA ILE A 433 106.71 85.67 -48.82
C ILE A 433 106.24 86.65 -49.90
N LYS A 434 105.00 87.14 -49.84
CA LYS A 434 104.48 88.15 -50.78
C LYS A 434 105.13 89.51 -50.56
N ASP A 435 105.24 89.97 -49.32
CA ASP A 435 105.87 91.24 -48.96
C ASP A 435 107.37 91.24 -49.29
N LEU A 436 108.05 90.10 -49.12
CA LEU A 436 109.43 89.88 -49.60
C LEU A 436 109.52 89.89 -51.13
N LYS A 437 108.57 89.29 -51.86
CA LYS A 437 108.53 89.37 -53.33
C LYS A 437 108.28 90.80 -53.82
N GLU A 438 107.41 91.56 -53.18
CA GLU A 438 107.17 92.97 -53.50
C GLU A 438 108.42 93.81 -53.23
N ARG A 439 109.13 93.58 -52.11
CA ARG A 439 110.46 94.20 -51.87
C ARG A 439 111.50 93.83 -52.93
N VAL A 440 111.56 92.57 -53.36
CA VAL A 440 112.45 92.15 -54.45
C VAL A 440 112.07 92.84 -55.77
N SER A 441 110.78 93.00 -56.06
CA SER A 441 110.30 93.70 -57.25
C SER A 441 110.62 95.21 -57.22
N ILE A 442 110.55 95.86 -56.06
CA ILE A 442 110.97 97.25 -55.88
C ILE A 442 112.48 97.38 -56.12
N LEU A 443 113.29 96.51 -55.50
CA LEU A 443 114.74 96.50 -55.71
C LEU A 443 115.16 96.19 -57.16
N GLN A 444 114.36 95.39 -57.89
CA GLN A 444 114.53 95.20 -59.34
C GLN A 444 114.19 96.48 -60.12
N GLY A 445 113.14 97.21 -59.73
CA GLY A 445 112.81 98.53 -60.29
C GLY A 445 113.96 99.53 -60.09
N ASP A 446 114.42 99.68 -58.85
CA ASP A 446 115.55 100.55 -58.50
C ASP A 446 116.81 100.20 -59.31
N LEU A 447 117.09 98.89 -59.48
CA LEU A 447 118.21 98.42 -60.30
C LEU A 447 118.06 98.86 -61.77
N THR A 448 116.88 98.67 -62.37
CA THR A 448 116.64 99.11 -63.75
C THR A 448 116.72 100.63 -63.93
N GLU A 449 116.31 101.41 -62.92
CA GLU A 449 116.44 102.87 -62.93
C GLU A 449 117.92 103.32 -62.82
N LYS A 450 118.76 102.56 -62.12
CA LYS A 450 120.23 102.76 -62.15
C LYS A 450 120.86 102.33 -63.47
N GLU A 451 120.34 101.29 -64.13
CA GLU A 451 120.81 100.87 -65.45
C GLU A 451 120.47 101.90 -66.54
N THR A 452 119.29 102.51 -66.53
CA THR A 452 118.95 103.62 -67.44
C THR A 452 119.78 104.86 -67.14
N SER A 453 119.96 105.23 -65.86
CA SER A 453 120.87 106.33 -65.46
C SER A 453 122.31 106.12 -65.95
N LEU A 454 122.77 104.86 -66.02
CA LEU A 454 124.11 104.48 -66.47
C LEU A 454 124.24 104.46 -67.99
N LEU A 455 123.12 104.29 -68.72
CA LEU A 455 123.05 104.46 -70.18
C LEU A 455 123.12 105.94 -70.57
N ASP A 456 122.35 106.83 -69.92
CA ASP A 456 122.37 108.27 -70.19
C ASP A 456 123.76 108.89 -69.92
N LEU A 457 124.43 108.46 -68.86
CA LEU A 457 125.82 108.85 -68.56
C LEU A 457 126.86 108.30 -69.56
N LYS A 458 126.52 107.26 -70.34
CA LYS A 458 127.39 106.68 -71.37
C LYS A 458 127.32 107.42 -72.70
N GLU A 459 126.16 107.95 -73.04
CA GLU A 459 125.94 108.67 -74.29
C GLU A 459 126.61 110.07 -74.25
N HIS A 460 126.59 110.74 -73.09
CA HIS A 460 127.26 112.02 -72.89
C HIS A 460 128.81 111.95 -72.86
N ALA A 461 129.40 110.75 -72.73
CA ALA A 461 130.84 110.54 -72.59
C ALA A 461 131.58 110.26 -73.93
N SER A 462 130.85 110.14 -75.06
CA SER A 462 131.43 109.67 -76.33
C SER A 462 131.96 110.78 -77.26
N SER A 463 131.90 112.07 -76.89
CA SER A 463 132.24 113.19 -77.79
C SER A 463 133.54 113.95 -77.49
N LEU A 464 134.16 113.82 -76.31
CA LEU A 464 135.37 114.57 -75.95
C LEU A 464 136.37 113.77 -75.10
N ALA A 465 136.84 112.66 -75.67
CA ALA A 465 138.09 111.99 -75.25
C ALA A 465 139.22 112.30 -76.26
N SER A 466 139.81 113.49 -76.16
CA SER A 466 141.03 113.87 -76.89
C SER A 466 142.18 114.17 -75.92
N SER A 467 143.05 113.18 -75.71
CA SER A 467 144.33 113.19 -74.97
C SER A 467 144.32 113.63 -73.47
N GLY A 468 145.05 112.97 -72.56
CA GLY A 468 145.79 111.71 -72.69
C GLY A 468 146.71 111.42 -71.49
N LEU A 469 147.21 110.17 -71.42
CA LEU A 469 148.48 109.68 -70.81
C LEU A 469 148.82 110.09 -69.35
N LYS A 470 149.23 109.20 -68.44
CA LYS A 470 150.21 108.09 -68.53
C LYS A 470 149.73 106.94 -67.59
N LYS A 471 149.92 105.64 -67.79
CA LYS A 471 150.91 104.81 -68.52
C LYS A 471 152.37 104.96 -68.10
N ASP A 472 152.75 104.19 -67.09
CA ASP A 472 154.08 103.57 -66.95
C ASP A 472 153.80 102.05 -66.93
N SER A 473 154.02 101.30 -68.02
CA SER A 473 155.28 100.58 -68.29
C SER A 473 155.71 99.77 -67.05
N ARG A 474 155.65 98.43 -67.08
CA ARG A 474 156.44 97.61 -68.01
C ARG A 474 155.74 96.28 -68.33
N LEU A 475 154.96 96.28 -69.41
CA LEU A 475 154.44 95.07 -70.10
C LEU A 475 155.60 94.36 -70.83
N LYS A 476 156.62 93.98 -70.05
CA LYS A 476 157.88 93.34 -70.44
C LYS A 476 158.66 92.79 -69.22
N THR A 477 157.93 92.39 -68.20
CA THR A 477 158.33 91.38 -67.20
C THR A 477 157.20 90.37 -66.98
N LEU A 478 156.44 90.10 -68.06
CA LEU A 478 155.72 88.83 -68.22
C LEU A 478 156.75 87.68 -68.32
N GLU A 479 156.24 86.46 -68.51
CA GLU A 479 156.97 85.30 -69.05
C GLU A 479 157.97 84.56 -68.12
N ILE A 480 158.35 85.07 -66.94
CA ILE A 480 159.37 84.37 -66.09
C ILE A 480 158.84 83.79 -64.76
N ALA A 481 157.76 84.33 -64.17
CA ALA A 481 157.25 83.87 -62.86
C ALA A 481 156.28 82.66 -62.91
N LEU A 482 156.17 81.95 -64.04
CA LEU A 482 155.39 80.71 -64.16
C LEU A 482 156.25 79.43 -64.09
N GLU A 483 157.57 79.55 -64.28
CA GLU A 483 158.50 78.40 -64.31
C GLU A 483 159.57 78.43 -63.18
N GLN A 484 159.45 79.38 -62.24
CA GLN A 484 160.11 79.32 -60.93
C GLN A 484 159.04 79.23 -59.84
N LYS A 485 159.04 78.10 -59.09
CA LYS A 485 158.14 77.77 -57.97
C LYS A 485 156.82 77.04 -58.26
N LYS A 486 156.89 76.05 -59.17
CA LYS A 486 156.33 74.69 -58.93
C LYS A 486 157.01 73.96 -57.74
N GLU A 487 157.46 74.69 -56.73
CA GLU A 487 158.52 74.27 -55.79
C GLU A 487 158.28 74.82 -54.37
N GLU A 488 157.03 75.16 -54.03
CA GLU A 488 156.52 75.13 -52.65
C GLU A 488 155.54 73.98 -52.39
N CYS A 489 155.34 73.08 -53.38
CA CYS A 489 155.00 71.68 -53.11
C CYS A 489 156.07 70.96 -52.25
N LEU A 490 157.27 71.56 -52.11
CA LEU A 490 158.41 71.03 -51.34
C LEU A 490 158.57 71.64 -49.93
N LYS A 491 157.46 72.01 -49.27
CA LYS A 491 157.36 71.99 -47.79
C LYS A 491 156.35 70.98 -47.26
N MET A 492 155.53 70.38 -48.13
CA MET A 492 154.57 69.32 -47.77
C MET A 492 155.16 67.89 -47.83
N GLU A 493 156.45 67.74 -48.18
CA GLU A 493 157.10 66.41 -48.30
C GLU A 493 158.43 66.27 -47.54
N THR A 494 158.74 67.19 -46.62
CA THR A 494 159.91 67.05 -45.71
C THR A 494 159.63 67.42 -44.24
N GLN A 495 158.36 67.62 -43.88
CA GLN A 495 157.82 67.13 -42.60
C GLN A 495 157.14 65.76 -42.79
N LEU A 496 157.81 64.97 -43.64
CA LEU A 496 157.51 63.61 -44.06
C LEU A 496 157.48 62.66 -42.85
N LYS A 497 156.31 62.05 -42.62
CA LYS A 497 156.19 60.59 -42.47
C LYS A 497 157.19 59.92 -41.49
N LYS A 498 157.24 60.40 -40.25
CA LYS A 498 157.43 59.56 -39.05
C LYS A 498 156.16 59.64 -38.19
N ALA A 499 155.37 58.59 -38.05
CA ALA A 499 155.42 57.29 -38.72
C ALA A 499 154.00 56.74 -38.88
N HIS A 500 153.79 55.89 -39.89
CA HIS A 500 152.63 55.00 -39.91
C HIS A 500 153.00 53.70 -39.17
N GLU A 501 153.18 53.82 -37.86
CA GLU A 501 153.38 52.71 -36.93
C GLU A 501 152.66 53.00 -35.61
N ALA A 502 152.16 51.95 -34.97
CA ALA A 502 151.31 51.92 -33.76
C ALA A 502 149.90 52.53 -33.95
N ALA A 503 148.84 51.72 -34.05
CA ALA A 503 148.25 50.89 -32.98
C ALA A 503 147.44 51.76 -31.98
N LEU A 504 146.11 51.60 -32.00
CA LEU A 504 145.32 50.80 -31.04
C LEU A 504 144.99 51.56 -29.75
N GLU A 505 143.68 51.72 -29.55
CA GLU A 505 142.96 51.63 -28.27
C GLU A 505 143.18 52.64 -27.14
N ALA A 506 142.13 52.69 -26.29
CA ALA A 506 142.08 53.18 -24.91
C ALA A 506 142.25 54.69 -24.70
N ARG A 507 141.61 55.38 -23.74
CA ARG A 507 140.63 55.21 -22.64
C ARG A 507 140.61 56.64 -21.99
N ALA A 508 139.79 57.06 -21.03
CA ALA A 508 138.67 56.56 -20.23
C ALA A 508 137.71 57.76 -19.98
N SER A 509 136.42 57.62 -19.67
CA SER A 509 135.82 57.33 -18.35
C SER A 509 136.21 58.36 -17.24
N PRO A 510 135.32 58.68 -16.26
CA PRO A 510 134.45 57.73 -15.54
C PRO A 510 132.95 58.16 -15.52
N GLU A 511 131.96 57.38 -15.05
CA GLU A 511 131.94 56.15 -14.26
C GLU A 511 131.03 55.09 -14.91
N LEU A 512 131.61 53.99 -15.42
CA LEU A 512 130.88 52.82 -15.97
C LEU A 512 131.40 51.52 -15.31
N GLY A 513 131.62 51.56 -13.99
CA GLY A 513 132.24 50.48 -13.23
C GLY A 513 131.36 49.24 -13.03
N GLU A 514 130.05 49.42 -12.84
CA GLU A 514 129.13 48.30 -12.54
C GLU A 514 128.66 47.54 -13.79
N ARG A 515 128.76 48.14 -14.98
CA ARG A 515 128.30 47.53 -16.24
C ARG A 515 129.24 46.41 -16.75
N LEU A 516 130.50 46.42 -16.33
CA LEU A 516 131.56 45.57 -16.90
C LEU A 516 131.43 44.10 -16.46
N GLN A 517 130.87 43.82 -15.28
CA GLN A 517 130.56 42.46 -14.82
C GLN A 517 129.36 41.80 -15.53
N GLN A 518 128.59 42.51 -16.35
CA GLN A 518 127.52 41.92 -17.17
C GLN A 518 128.02 41.45 -18.54
N LEU A 519 128.95 42.20 -19.16
CA LEU A 519 129.46 41.93 -20.52
C LEU A 519 130.33 40.66 -20.62
N GLU A 520 131.01 40.25 -19.55
CA GLU A 520 131.76 38.98 -19.55
C GLU A 520 130.86 37.73 -19.71
N ARG A 521 129.55 37.84 -19.40
CA ARG A 521 128.57 36.75 -19.65
C ARG A 521 128.05 36.72 -21.09
N GLU A 522 128.31 37.74 -21.91
CA GLU A 522 127.87 37.79 -23.31
C GLU A 522 128.94 37.25 -24.28
N VAL A 523 130.23 37.32 -23.90
CA VAL A 523 131.35 36.80 -24.72
C VAL A 523 131.34 35.27 -24.85
N THR A 524 130.84 34.54 -23.85
CA THR A 524 130.61 33.09 -23.97
C THR A 524 129.44 32.77 -24.91
N ARG A 525 128.42 33.64 -24.99
CA ARG A 525 127.22 33.43 -25.80
C ARG A 525 127.49 33.61 -27.31
N TYR A 526 128.31 34.59 -27.70
CA TYR A 526 128.68 34.79 -29.10
C TYR A 526 129.60 33.70 -29.68
N ARG A 527 130.28 32.90 -28.83
CA ARG A 527 131.09 31.76 -29.29
C ARG A 527 130.21 30.58 -29.76
N ASP A 528 129.03 30.41 -29.18
CA ASP A 528 128.05 29.37 -29.59
C ASP A 528 127.21 29.78 -30.81
N GLU A 529 127.09 31.08 -31.10
CA GLU A 529 126.35 31.57 -32.28
C GLU A 529 127.21 31.47 -33.57
N ALA A 530 128.54 31.60 -33.47
CA ALA A 530 129.45 31.35 -34.59
C ALA A 530 129.44 29.88 -35.08
N GLY A 531 129.29 28.91 -34.17
CA GLY A 531 129.20 27.49 -34.52
C GLY A 531 127.94 27.12 -35.31
N LYS A 532 126.84 27.87 -35.12
CA LYS A 532 125.57 27.63 -35.84
C LYS A 532 125.58 28.19 -37.26
N ALA A 533 126.32 29.28 -37.50
CA ALA A 533 126.49 29.84 -38.84
C ALA A 533 127.30 28.92 -39.77
N GLN A 534 128.28 28.17 -39.24
CA GLN A 534 129.08 27.24 -40.05
C GLN A 534 128.29 25.99 -40.48
N ALA A 535 127.43 25.45 -39.60
CA ALA A 535 126.62 24.27 -39.91
C ALA A 535 125.52 24.51 -40.98
N GLU A 536 125.05 25.75 -41.12
CA GLU A 536 124.04 26.10 -42.13
C GLU A 536 124.64 26.22 -43.54
N VAL A 537 125.93 26.57 -43.65
CA VAL A 537 126.65 26.62 -44.95
C VAL A 537 126.83 25.22 -45.53
N ASP A 538 127.22 24.24 -44.72
CA ASP A 538 127.39 22.86 -45.17
C ASP A 538 126.04 22.23 -45.59
N ARG A 539 124.95 22.59 -44.89
CA ARG A 539 123.58 22.15 -45.22
C ARG A 539 123.07 22.69 -46.57
N LEU A 540 123.44 23.93 -46.93
CA LEU A 540 123.04 24.52 -48.21
C LEU A 540 123.83 23.94 -49.41
N LEU A 541 125.01 23.37 -49.18
CA LEU A 541 125.81 22.71 -50.23
C LEU A 541 125.25 21.34 -50.63
N ASP A 542 124.67 20.57 -49.70
CA ASP A 542 124.03 19.29 -50.03
C ASP A 542 122.69 19.47 -50.76
N ILE A 543 121.87 20.47 -50.39
CA ILE A 543 120.61 20.79 -51.07
C ILE A 543 120.85 21.16 -52.56
N LEU A 544 121.97 21.82 -52.87
CA LEU A 544 122.34 22.13 -54.25
C LEU A 544 122.68 20.86 -55.08
N LYS A 545 123.30 19.84 -54.48
CA LYS A 545 123.54 18.55 -55.15
C LYS A 545 122.27 17.74 -55.37
N GLU A 546 121.31 17.81 -54.45
CA GLU A 546 120.03 17.11 -54.61
C GLU A 546 119.18 17.73 -55.75
N MET A 547 119.13 19.07 -55.85
CA MET A 547 118.40 19.74 -56.94
C MET A 547 119.00 19.48 -58.33
N GLU A 548 120.32 19.36 -58.46
CA GLU A 548 120.95 19.06 -59.76
C GLU A 548 120.67 17.62 -60.22
N ASN A 549 120.52 16.68 -59.29
CA ASN A 549 120.10 15.32 -59.59
C ASN A 549 118.60 15.21 -59.95
N GLU A 550 117.71 15.89 -59.22
CA GLU A 550 116.27 15.91 -59.55
C GLU A 550 115.98 16.44 -60.95
N LYS A 551 116.76 17.42 -61.43
CA LYS A 551 116.63 17.97 -62.79
C LYS A 551 116.89 16.89 -63.85
N ASN A 552 117.99 16.14 -63.70
CA ASN A 552 118.42 15.14 -64.66
C ASN A 552 117.45 13.94 -64.81
N ASP A 553 116.63 13.65 -63.79
CA ASP A 553 115.62 12.60 -63.88
C ASP A 553 114.26 13.10 -64.40
N LYS A 554 113.94 14.39 -64.22
CA LYS A 554 112.76 15.02 -64.84
C LYS A 554 112.89 15.11 -66.36
N ASP A 555 114.08 15.44 -66.88
CA ASP A 555 114.35 15.50 -68.32
C ASP A 555 114.22 14.12 -69.01
N LYS A 556 114.61 13.02 -68.35
CA LYS A 556 114.39 11.65 -68.86
C LYS A 556 112.91 11.27 -68.91
N LYS A 557 112.10 11.78 -67.98
CA LYS A 557 110.66 11.46 -67.88
C LYS A 557 109.84 12.08 -69.03
N ILE A 558 110.25 13.25 -69.53
CA ILE A 558 109.59 13.94 -70.63
C ILE A 558 109.74 13.16 -71.95
N ALA A 559 110.95 12.68 -72.26
CA ALA A 559 111.24 11.92 -73.48
C ALA A 559 110.44 10.61 -73.61
N GLU A 560 110.03 10.00 -72.49
CA GLU A 560 109.23 8.77 -72.47
C GLU A 560 107.73 9.04 -72.69
N LEU A 561 107.20 10.16 -72.19
CA LEU A 561 105.80 10.56 -72.34
C LEU A 561 105.46 10.99 -73.78
N GLU A 562 106.35 11.71 -74.46
CA GLU A 562 106.14 12.13 -75.86
C GLU A 562 105.99 10.94 -76.82
N ARG A 563 106.69 9.83 -76.55
CA ARG A 563 106.57 8.58 -77.31
C ARG A 563 105.21 7.89 -77.06
N GLN A 564 104.63 8.03 -75.88
CA GLN A 564 103.39 7.37 -75.48
C GLN A 564 102.14 8.04 -76.09
N VAL A 565 102.15 9.37 -76.26
CA VAL A 565 101.07 10.13 -76.92
C VAL A 565 100.90 9.72 -78.40
N LYS A 566 101.99 9.38 -79.08
CA LYS A 566 101.98 9.04 -80.51
C LYS A 566 101.25 7.72 -80.83
N ASP A 567 101.23 6.77 -79.89
CA ASP A 567 100.54 5.48 -80.03
C ASP A 567 99.06 5.51 -79.58
N GLN A 568 98.66 6.42 -78.68
CA GLN A 568 97.25 6.53 -78.27
C GLN A 568 96.34 7.05 -79.39
N ASN A 569 96.81 7.99 -80.23
CA ASN A 569 96.01 8.58 -81.31
C ASN A 569 95.52 7.55 -82.35
N LYS A 570 96.17 6.38 -82.49
CA LYS A 570 95.71 5.29 -83.38
C LYS A 570 94.56 4.46 -82.80
N LYS A 571 94.27 4.52 -81.49
CA LYS A 571 93.16 3.77 -80.86
C LYS A 571 91.82 4.51 -80.86
N VAL A 572 91.83 5.84 -80.93
CA VAL A 572 90.62 6.68 -80.88
C VAL A 572 89.67 6.45 -82.06
N ALA A 573 90.21 6.12 -83.24
CA ALA A 573 89.41 5.89 -84.45
C ALA A 573 88.42 4.72 -84.33
N ASN A 574 88.76 3.66 -83.58
CA ASN A 574 87.91 2.46 -83.45
C ASN A 574 86.78 2.60 -82.42
N LEU A 575 86.77 3.64 -81.58
CA LEU A 575 85.76 3.80 -80.52
C LEU A 575 84.45 4.41 -81.02
N LYS A 576 84.47 5.27 -82.06
CA LYS A 576 83.27 5.97 -82.55
C LYS A 576 82.16 5.06 -83.09
N HIS A 577 82.48 3.83 -83.53
CA HIS A 577 81.46 2.91 -84.05
C HIS A 577 80.68 2.18 -82.94
N LYS A 578 81.28 2.00 -81.75
CA LYS A 578 80.68 1.22 -80.64
C LYS A 578 79.62 2.03 -79.86
N GLU A 579 79.77 3.35 -79.80
CA GLU A 579 78.90 4.25 -79.04
C GLU A 579 77.46 4.36 -79.60
N GLN A 580 77.28 4.11 -80.90
CA GLN A 580 75.98 4.29 -81.57
C GLN A 580 74.99 3.14 -81.31
N VAL A 581 75.48 1.95 -80.92
CA VAL A 581 74.64 0.77 -80.62
C VAL A 581 74.10 0.82 -79.19
N GLU A 582 74.91 1.25 -78.22
CA GLU A 582 74.51 1.37 -76.81
C GLU A 582 73.35 2.34 -76.60
N LYS A 583 73.34 3.49 -77.31
CA LYS A 583 72.25 4.48 -77.24
C LYS A 583 70.88 3.90 -77.62
N LYS A 584 70.83 2.86 -78.47
CA LYS A 584 69.57 2.25 -78.91
C LYS A 584 69.00 1.25 -77.88
N LYS A 585 69.85 0.53 -77.15
CA LYS A 585 69.43 -0.36 -76.05
C LYS A 585 68.98 0.41 -74.81
N SER A 586 69.68 1.50 -74.48
CA SER A 586 69.36 2.33 -73.30
C SER A 586 67.95 2.93 -73.39
N ALA A 587 67.52 3.36 -74.59
CA ALA A 587 66.19 3.91 -74.81
C ALA A 587 65.05 2.90 -74.53
N GLN A 588 65.17 1.65 -75.00
CA GLN A 588 64.14 0.62 -74.81
C GLN A 588 63.97 0.21 -73.34
N MET A 589 65.08 0.14 -72.58
CA MET A 589 65.04 -0.15 -71.14
C MET A 589 64.30 0.94 -70.34
N LEU A 590 64.46 2.22 -70.73
CA LEU A 590 63.74 3.35 -70.12
C LEU A 590 62.23 3.31 -70.40
N GLU A 591 61.83 2.88 -71.58
CA GLU A 591 60.41 2.80 -71.97
C GLU A 591 59.70 1.60 -71.31
N GLU A 592 60.38 0.46 -71.14
CA GLU A 592 59.88 -0.64 -70.31
C GLU A 592 59.82 -0.28 -68.82
N ALA A 593 60.78 0.50 -68.30
CA ALA A 593 60.77 0.95 -66.90
C ALA A 593 59.53 1.82 -66.62
N ARG A 594 59.23 2.80 -67.49
CA ARG A 594 58.03 3.64 -67.37
C ARG A 594 56.74 2.82 -67.39
N ARG A 595 56.58 1.86 -68.31
CA ARG A 595 55.37 1.00 -68.32
C ARG A 595 55.21 0.14 -67.07
N ARG A 596 56.29 -0.25 -66.40
CA ARG A 596 56.22 -0.95 -65.09
C ARG A 596 55.85 0.02 -63.97
N GLU A 597 56.37 1.26 -64.01
CA GLU A 597 56.04 2.34 -63.08
C GLU A 597 54.57 2.74 -63.18
N ASP A 598 54.05 3.00 -64.40
CA ASP A 598 52.64 3.33 -64.65
C ASP A 598 51.70 2.24 -64.13
N ASN A 599 51.96 0.96 -64.46
CA ASN A 599 51.15 -0.17 -63.98
C ASN A 599 51.20 -0.36 -62.45
N LEU A 600 52.34 -0.06 -61.80
CA LEU A 600 52.46 -0.08 -60.34
C LEU A 600 51.69 1.09 -59.71
N ASN A 601 51.70 2.25 -60.35
CA ASN A 601 50.98 3.43 -59.91
C ASN A 601 49.45 3.23 -60.01
N ASP A 602 48.96 2.67 -61.12
CA ASP A 602 47.55 2.28 -61.30
C ASP A 602 47.10 1.24 -60.25
N SER A 603 47.93 0.22 -60.00
CA SER A 603 47.66 -0.79 -58.96
C SER A 603 47.65 -0.19 -57.54
N SER A 604 48.54 0.77 -57.28
CA SER A 604 48.59 1.52 -56.02
C SER A 604 47.36 2.41 -55.84
N GLN A 605 46.95 3.14 -56.89
CA GLN A 605 45.74 3.96 -56.88
C GLN A 605 44.48 3.10 -56.66
N GLN A 606 44.37 1.97 -57.36
CA GLN A 606 43.25 1.04 -57.19
C GLN A 606 43.21 0.46 -55.76
N LEU A 607 44.35 0.17 -55.14
CA LEU A 607 44.42 -0.23 -53.73
C LEU A 607 43.99 0.91 -52.79
N GLN A 608 44.44 2.15 -53.05
CA GLN A 608 44.08 3.32 -52.25
C GLN A 608 42.57 3.64 -52.33
N ASP A 609 41.97 3.53 -53.52
CA ASP A 609 40.52 3.71 -53.73
C ASP A 609 39.69 2.60 -53.05
N ASN A 610 40.22 1.37 -53.00
CA ASN A 610 39.59 0.26 -52.27
C ASN A 610 39.74 0.38 -50.74
N LEU A 611 40.81 1.02 -50.25
CA LEU A 611 40.96 1.35 -48.84
C LEU A 611 39.96 2.43 -48.44
N ARG A 612 39.89 3.55 -49.18
CA ARG A 612 38.90 4.62 -48.94
C ARG A 612 37.47 4.08 -48.86
N LYS A 613 37.03 3.28 -49.84
CA LYS A 613 35.69 2.64 -49.82
C LYS A 613 35.45 1.71 -48.63
N LYS A 614 36.50 1.15 -48.02
CA LYS A 614 36.38 0.36 -46.79
C LYS A 614 36.34 1.26 -45.56
N ASP A 615 37.12 2.33 -45.55
CA ASP A 615 37.11 3.33 -44.48
C ASP A 615 35.74 4.03 -44.42
N ASP A 616 35.21 4.51 -45.56
CA ASP A 616 33.85 5.05 -45.72
C ASP A 616 32.80 4.06 -45.16
N ARG A 617 32.93 2.77 -45.50
CA ARG A 617 32.01 1.71 -45.07
C ARG A 617 32.16 1.35 -43.58
N ILE A 618 33.34 1.54 -42.99
CA ILE A 618 33.55 1.39 -41.55
C ILE A 618 32.88 2.56 -40.82
N GLU A 619 33.02 3.80 -41.33
CA GLU A 619 32.38 4.98 -40.75
C GLU A 619 30.84 4.86 -40.75
N GLU A 620 30.23 4.43 -41.87
CA GLU A 620 28.79 4.10 -41.95
C GLU A 620 28.35 3.06 -40.90
N LEU A 621 29.15 2.00 -40.70
CA LEU A 621 28.84 0.93 -39.75
C LEU A 621 29.02 1.36 -38.30
N GLU A 622 30.00 2.23 -38.02
CA GLU A 622 30.15 2.84 -36.71
C GLU A 622 29.03 3.83 -36.39
N GLU A 623 28.55 4.60 -37.38
CA GLU A 623 27.41 5.51 -37.20
C GLU A 623 26.12 4.74 -36.93
N ALA A 624 25.81 3.71 -37.72
CA ALA A 624 24.68 2.81 -37.46
C ALA A 624 24.79 2.08 -36.11
N LEU A 625 26.01 1.77 -35.64
CA LEU A 625 26.23 1.20 -34.31
C LEU A 625 26.00 2.23 -33.19
N ARG A 626 26.44 3.48 -33.38
CA ARG A 626 26.17 4.60 -32.45
C ARG A 626 24.66 4.84 -32.32
N GLU A 627 23.93 4.89 -33.43
CA GLU A 627 22.46 5.00 -33.45
C GLU A 627 21.79 3.80 -32.76
N SER A 628 22.20 2.57 -33.06
CA SER A 628 21.65 1.35 -32.44
C SER A 628 21.84 1.32 -30.92
N VAL A 629 23.01 1.76 -30.43
CA VAL A 629 23.29 1.89 -28.99
C VAL A 629 22.45 3.00 -28.37
N GLN A 630 22.29 4.15 -29.04
CA GLN A 630 21.45 5.24 -28.56
C GLN A 630 19.98 4.83 -28.46
N ILE A 631 19.41 4.22 -29.50
CA ILE A 631 18.02 3.71 -29.50
C ILE A 631 17.81 2.66 -28.40
N THR A 632 18.82 1.82 -28.14
CA THR A 632 18.76 0.84 -27.05
C THR A 632 18.73 1.53 -25.68
N ALA A 633 19.59 2.53 -25.44
CA ALA A 633 19.61 3.29 -24.19
C ALA A 633 18.34 4.12 -23.96
N GLU A 634 17.80 4.73 -25.02
CA GLU A 634 16.51 5.45 -24.97
C GLU A 634 15.36 4.49 -24.64
N ARG A 635 15.33 3.29 -25.25
CA ARG A 635 14.34 2.26 -24.94
C ARG A 635 14.45 1.73 -23.52
N GLU A 636 15.66 1.50 -23.01
CA GLU A 636 15.88 1.08 -21.62
C GLU A 636 15.45 2.17 -20.62
N MET A 637 15.69 3.45 -20.95
CA MET A 637 15.22 4.58 -20.13
C MET A 637 13.68 4.67 -20.11
N VAL A 638 13.02 4.50 -21.25
CA VAL A 638 11.54 4.45 -21.32
C VAL A 638 11.01 3.26 -20.53
N LEU A 639 11.59 2.06 -20.68
CA LEU A 639 11.19 0.88 -19.91
C LEU A 639 11.34 1.08 -18.39
N ALA A 640 12.43 1.72 -17.93
CA ALA A 640 12.62 2.05 -16.52
C ALA A 640 11.62 3.11 -16.02
N GLN A 641 11.24 4.07 -16.86
CA GLN A 641 10.22 5.07 -16.56
C GLN A 641 8.81 4.44 -16.47
N GLU A 642 8.46 3.57 -17.41
CA GLU A 642 7.21 2.79 -17.42
C GLU A 642 7.13 1.84 -16.22
N GLU A 643 8.22 1.15 -15.85
CA GLU A 643 8.25 0.28 -14.67
C GLU A 643 8.11 1.08 -13.36
N SER A 644 8.71 2.27 -13.27
CA SER A 644 8.50 3.19 -12.13
C SER A 644 7.06 3.69 -12.08
N ALA A 645 6.44 4.01 -13.22
CA ALA A 645 5.04 4.41 -13.30
C ALA A 645 4.11 3.25 -12.88
N ARG A 646 4.37 2.02 -13.35
CA ARG A 646 3.64 0.82 -12.97
C ARG A 646 3.69 0.57 -11.46
N ILE A 647 4.88 0.63 -10.85
CA ILE A 647 5.06 0.46 -9.40
C ILE A 647 4.31 1.52 -8.59
N ASN A 648 4.24 2.77 -9.08
CA ASN A 648 3.48 3.82 -8.42
C ASN A 648 1.97 3.62 -8.56
N ALA A 649 1.49 3.16 -9.73
CA ALA A 649 0.09 2.81 -9.94
C ALA A 649 -0.34 1.59 -9.10
N GLU A 650 0.51 0.55 -9.02
CA GLU A 650 0.32 -0.62 -8.15
C GLU A 650 0.12 -0.19 -6.68
N LYS A 651 0.96 0.72 -6.17
CA LYS A 651 0.81 1.29 -4.81
C LYS A 651 -0.48 2.09 -4.62
N GLN A 652 -0.86 2.93 -5.58
CA GLN A 652 -2.12 3.67 -5.50
C GLN A 652 -3.34 2.74 -5.48
N VAL A 653 -3.32 1.65 -6.26
CA VAL A 653 -4.36 0.62 -6.23
C VAL A 653 -4.40 -0.10 -4.88
N GLU A 654 -3.25 -0.41 -4.29
CA GLU A 654 -3.16 -1.02 -2.96
C GLU A 654 -3.70 -0.10 -1.85
N GLU A 655 -3.34 1.19 -1.86
CA GLU A 655 -3.89 2.21 -0.95
C GLU A 655 -5.42 2.36 -1.10
N LEU A 656 -5.93 2.38 -2.34
CA LEU A 656 -7.37 2.45 -2.62
C LEU A 656 -8.11 1.17 -2.18
N MET A 657 -7.51 -0.02 -2.35
CA MET A 657 -8.08 -1.27 -1.82
C MET A 657 -8.17 -1.26 -0.29
N MET A 658 -7.12 -0.79 0.39
CA MET A 658 -7.14 -0.64 1.86
C MET A 658 -8.21 0.37 2.32
N ALA A 659 -8.35 1.49 1.62
CA ALA A 659 -9.41 2.46 1.89
C ALA A 659 -10.82 1.88 1.67
N MET A 660 -11.03 1.14 0.58
CA MET A 660 -12.30 0.49 0.26
C MET A 660 -12.69 -0.56 1.30
N GLU A 661 -11.76 -1.40 1.74
CA GLU A 661 -12.02 -2.41 2.78
C GLU A 661 -12.32 -1.76 4.14
N LYS A 662 -11.69 -0.62 4.46
CA LYS A 662 -12.05 0.18 5.64
C LYS A 662 -13.48 0.73 5.56
N VAL A 663 -13.87 1.33 4.43
CA VAL A 663 -15.25 1.83 4.22
C VAL A 663 -16.28 0.70 4.33
N LYS A 664 -15.95 -0.49 3.81
CA LYS A 664 -16.79 -1.69 3.91
C LYS A 664 -16.94 -2.18 5.37
N GLN A 665 -15.88 -2.13 6.17
CA GLN A 665 -15.94 -2.45 7.61
C GLN A 665 -16.75 -1.40 8.40
N GLU A 666 -16.64 -0.12 8.05
CA GLU A 666 -17.45 0.96 8.63
C GLU A 666 -18.93 0.79 8.28
N LEU A 667 -19.25 0.44 7.02
CA LEU A 667 -20.62 0.13 6.57
C LEU A 667 -21.22 -1.06 7.35
N GLU A 668 -20.46 -2.13 7.53
CA GLU A 668 -20.95 -3.32 8.26
C GLU A 668 -21.15 -3.02 9.76
N SER A 669 -20.27 -2.20 10.35
CA SER A 669 -20.44 -1.65 11.71
C SER A 669 -21.71 -0.78 11.82
N MET A 670 -22.03 0.01 10.79
CA MET A 670 -23.25 0.83 10.73
C MET A 670 -24.51 -0.03 10.58
N LYS A 671 -24.49 -1.09 9.76
CA LYS A 671 -25.60 -2.06 9.65
C LYS A 671 -25.86 -2.77 10.98
N ALA A 672 -24.81 -3.23 11.67
CA ALA A 672 -24.94 -3.87 12.98
C ALA A 672 -25.56 -2.92 14.02
N LYS A 673 -25.14 -1.65 14.04
CA LYS A 673 -25.75 -0.61 14.88
C LYS A 673 -27.22 -0.39 14.52
N LEU A 674 -27.57 -0.27 13.23
CA LEU A 674 -28.95 -0.08 12.77
C LEU A 674 -29.86 -1.26 13.16
N SER A 675 -29.39 -2.50 13.00
CA SER A 675 -30.12 -3.69 13.46
C SER A 675 -30.35 -3.66 14.97
N SER A 676 -29.33 -3.30 15.76
CA SER A 676 -29.47 -3.19 17.23
C SER A 676 -30.44 -2.08 17.68
N THR A 677 -30.50 -0.94 16.96
CA THR A 677 -31.47 0.13 17.28
C THR A 677 -32.87 -0.22 16.82
N GLN A 678 -33.03 -0.92 15.69
CA GLN A 678 -34.32 -1.46 15.25
C GLN A 678 -34.87 -2.50 16.22
N GLN A 679 -34.05 -3.43 16.71
CA GLN A 679 -34.45 -4.39 17.74
C GLN A 679 -34.86 -3.68 19.03
N SER A 680 -34.05 -2.73 19.51
CA SER A 680 -34.39 -1.93 20.70
C SER A 680 -35.70 -1.14 20.53
N LEU A 681 -35.97 -0.62 19.33
CA LEU A 681 -37.24 0.05 19.02
C LEU A 681 -38.42 -0.94 19.10
N ALA A 682 -38.33 -2.10 18.47
CA ALA A 682 -39.37 -3.14 18.51
C ALA A 682 -39.64 -3.65 19.95
N GLU A 683 -38.59 -3.80 20.78
CA GLU A 683 -38.72 -4.11 22.20
C GLU A 683 -39.46 -3.00 22.97
N LYS A 684 -39.18 -1.71 22.67
CA LYS A 684 -39.87 -0.57 23.29
C LYS A 684 -41.32 -0.44 22.81
N GLU A 685 -41.60 -0.73 21.55
CA GLU A 685 -42.96 -0.78 21.01
C GLU A 685 -43.77 -1.89 21.67
N THR A 686 -43.20 -3.09 21.79
CA THR A 686 -43.80 -4.24 22.48
C THR A 686 -44.06 -3.93 23.96
N HIS A 687 -43.13 -3.24 24.63
CA HIS A 687 -43.32 -2.82 26.02
C HIS A 687 -44.43 -1.75 26.14
N LEU A 688 -44.52 -0.81 25.20
CA LEU A 688 -45.62 0.17 25.14
C LEU A 688 -46.98 -0.47 24.86
N THR A 689 -47.07 -1.50 24.00
CA THR A 689 -48.32 -2.23 23.78
C THR A 689 -48.75 -2.99 25.03
N ASN A 690 -47.81 -3.59 25.77
CA ASN A 690 -48.10 -4.29 27.02
C ASN A 690 -48.59 -3.32 28.11
N LEU A 691 -47.89 -2.19 28.32
CA LEU A 691 -48.33 -1.15 29.26
C LEU A 691 -49.70 -0.56 28.89
N ARG A 692 -50.01 -0.43 27.60
CA ARG A 692 -51.36 -0.01 27.13
C ARG A 692 -52.41 -1.07 27.45
N ALA A 693 -52.11 -2.36 27.28
CA ALA A 693 -53.00 -3.47 27.61
C ALA A 693 -53.24 -3.57 29.13
N GLU A 694 -52.19 -3.51 29.95
CA GLU A 694 -52.29 -3.48 31.42
C GLU A 694 -53.12 -2.29 31.91
N ARG A 695 -52.88 -1.08 31.37
CA ARG A 695 -53.67 0.11 31.70
C ARG A 695 -55.15 -0.06 31.35
N ARG A 696 -55.49 -0.74 30.23
CA ARG A 696 -56.87 -1.06 29.87
C ARG A 696 -57.50 -2.07 30.84
N LYS A 697 -56.78 -3.15 31.17
CA LYS A 697 -57.22 -4.16 32.15
C LYS A 697 -57.53 -3.52 33.51
N HIS A 698 -56.66 -2.64 34.01
CA HIS A 698 -56.91 -1.92 35.25
C HIS A 698 -58.09 -0.94 35.17
N LEU A 699 -58.36 -0.32 34.01
CA LEU A 699 -59.56 0.50 33.83
C LEU A 699 -60.84 -0.35 33.85
N GLU A 700 -60.81 -1.55 33.27
CA GLU A 700 -61.92 -2.50 33.30
C GLU A 700 -62.19 -3.01 34.73
N GLU A 701 -61.14 -3.47 35.44
CA GLU A 701 -61.19 -3.86 36.87
C GLU A 701 -61.79 -2.73 37.75
N VAL A 702 -61.39 -1.47 37.53
CA VAL A 702 -61.92 -0.32 38.27
C VAL A 702 -63.39 -0.03 37.95
N LEU A 703 -63.83 -0.23 36.70
CA LEU A 703 -65.24 -0.07 36.33
C LEU A 703 -66.10 -1.21 36.88
N GLU A 704 -65.57 -2.43 36.93
CA GLU A 704 -66.23 -3.58 37.56
C GLU A 704 -66.38 -3.40 39.07
N MET A 705 -65.31 -3.07 39.80
CA MET A 705 -65.40 -2.76 41.24
C MET A 705 -66.40 -1.63 41.54
N LYS A 706 -66.50 -0.61 40.68
CA LYS A 706 -67.53 0.45 40.80
C LYS A 706 -68.94 -0.07 40.57
N GLN A 707 -69.13 -0.98 39.62
CA GLN A 707 -70.42 -1.61 39.34
C GLN A 707 -70.86 -2.49 40.53
N GLU A 708 -69.95 -3.29 41.08
CA GLU A 708 -70.20 -4.11 42.27
C GLU A 708 -70.52 -3.27 43.51
N ALA A 709 -69.75 -2.20 43.78
CA ALA A 709 -70.00 -1.31 44.90
C ALA A 709 -71.37 -0.61 44.80
N LEU A 710 -71.80 -0.22 43.58
CA LEU A 710 -73.13 0.34 43.35
C LEU A 710 -74.24 -0.70 43.55
N LEU A 711 -74.04 -1.94 43.10
CA LEU A 711 -74.98 -3.04 43.34
C LEU A 711 -75.12 -3.37 44.83
N ALA A 712 -74.00 -3.43 45.56
CA ALA A 712 -73.99 -3.63 47.01
C ALA A 712 -74.74 -2.50 47.74
N ALA A 713 -74.47 -1.25 47.40
CA ALA A 713 -75.17 -0.10 47.97
C ALA A 713 -76.69 -0.11 47.66
N ILE A 714 -77.10 -0.49 46.44
CA ILE A 714 -78.51 -0.66 46.09
C ILE A 714 -79.16 -1.76 46.95
N SER A 715 -78.48 -2.91 47.10
CA SER A 715 -78.94 -4.02 47.94
C SER A 715 -79.08 -3.64 49.41
N GLU A 716 -78.13 -2.85 49.95
CA GLU A 716 -78.20 -2.30 51.30
C GLU A 716 -79.42 -1.36 51.47
N LYS A 717 -79.69 -0.48 50.49
CA LYS A 717 -80.88 0.38 50.52
C LYS A 717 -82.16 -0.43 50.43
N ASP A 718 -82.22 -1.50 49.63
CA ASP A 718 -83.37 -2.40 49.56
C ASP A 718 -83.60 -3.17 50.86
N ALA A 719 -82.54 -3.66 51.52
CA ALA A 719 -82.63 -4.28 52.84
C ALA A 719 -83.13 -3.29 53.91
N ASN A 720 -82.62 -2.06 53.92
CA ASN A 720 -83.06 -1.00 54.83
C ASN A 720 -84.52 -0.58 54.59
N ILE A 721 -84.97 -0.51 53.32
CA ILE A 721 -86.38 -0.29 52.96
C ILE A 721 -87.24 -1.43 53.51
N ALA A 722 -86.87 -2.69 53.28
CA ALA A 722 -87.63 -3.84 53.75
C ALA A 722 -87.73 -3.88 55.30
N LEU A 723 -86.65 -3.59 56.02
CA LEU A 723 -86.65 -3.51 57.48
C LEU A 723 -87.60 -2.40 58.01
N LEU A 724 -87.62 -1.23 57.36
CA LEU A 724 -88.50 -0.14 57.75
C LEU A 724 -89.97 -0.40 57.37
N GLU A 725 -90.23 -1.04 56.22
CA GLU A 725 -91.58 -1.43 55.79
C GLU A 725 -92.19 -2.53 56.68
N LEU A 726 -91.36 -3.38 57.30
CA LEU A 726 -91.79 -4.34 58.33
C LEU A 726 -92.00 -3.68 59.72
N SER A 727 -91.53 -2.44 59.94
CA SER A 727 -91.62 -1.75 61.23
C SER A 727 -92.94 -0.98 61.39
N SER A 728 -93.82 -1.47 62.27
CA SER A 728 -95.21 -0.99 62.35
C SER A 728 -95.40 0.28 63.20
N SER A 729 -94.88 1.45 62.79
CA SER A 729 -95.35 2.73 63.37
C SER A 729 -95.01 4.03 62.62
N LYS A 730 -95.97 4.96 62.68
CA LYS A 730 -95.89 6.43 62.46
C LYS A 730 -95.38 6.94 61.10
N LYS A 731 -96.07 7.97 60.58
CA LYS A 731 -95.77 8.77 59.37
C LYS A 731 -94.28 9.06 59.08
N LYS A 732 -93.45 9.19 60.12
CA LYS A 732 -92.00 9.41 59.99
C LYS A 732 -91.25 8.26 59.28
N THR A 733 -91.62 7.01 59.51
CA THR A 733 -91.00 5.85 58.81
C THR A 733 -91.36 5.85 57.33
N GLN A 734 -92.56 6.30 56.96
CA GLN A 734 -92.99 6.44 55.57
C GLN A 734 -92.20 7.52 54.82
N ASP A 735 -91.89 8.64 55.47
CA ASP A 735 -91.04 9.69 54.90
C ASP A 735 -89.58 9.21 54.74
N GLU A 736 -89.05 8.46 55.71
CA GLU A 736 -87.71 7.84 55.67
C GLU A 736 -87.61 6.77 54.56
N VAL A 737 -88.62 5.89 54.39
CA VAL A 737 -88.72 4.96 53.25
C VAL A 737 -88.79 5.68 51.90
N ALA A 738 -89.55 6.78 51.82
CA ALA A 738 -89.61 7.59 50.60
C ALA A 738 -88.29 8.32 50.29
N ALA A 739 -87.47 8.64 51.30
CA ALA A 739 -86.12 9.16 51.10
C ALA A 739 -85.18 8.08 50.57
N LEU A 740 -85.17 6.88 51.18
CA LEU A 740 -84.35 5.75 50.75
C LEU A 740 -84.69 5.29 49.32
N LYS A 741 -85.97 5.28 48.93
CA LYS A 741 -86.37 4.95 47.55
C LYS A 741 -85.79 5.94 46.52
N ARG A 742 -85.84 7.25 46.81
CA ARG A 742 -85.20 8.28 45.95
C ARG A 742 -83.68 8.17 45.91
N GLU A 743 -83.06 7.76 47.02
CA GLU A 743 -81.61 7.51 47.07
C GLU A 743 -81.22 6.27 46.24
N LYS A 744 -82.02 5.20 46.34
CA LYS A 744 -81.88 4.00 45.52
C LYS A 744 -82.03 4.32 44.02
N ASP A 745 -83.04 5.09 43.64
CA ASP A 745 -83.25 5.47 42.24
C ASP A 745 -82.05 6.24 41.65
N ARG A 746 -81.38 7.07 42.46
CA ARG A 746 -80.12 7.75 42.09
C ARG A 746 -78.96 6.75 41.92
N LEU A 747 -78.81 5.78 42.83
CA LEU A 747 -77.79 4.73 42.70
C LEU A 747 -78.05 3.85 41.46
N VAL A 748 -79.31 3.53 41.15
CA VAL A 748 -79.69 2.79 39.93
C VAL A 748 -79.38 3.59 38.66
N GLN A 749 -79.57 4.91 38.66
CA GLN A 749 -79.15 5.77 37.54
C GLN A 749 -77.63 5.80 37.40
N GLN A 750 -76.88 5.90 38.50
CA GLN A 750 -75.41 5.82 38.49
C GLN A 750 -74.92 4.46 37.98
N LEU A 751 -75.56 3.36 38.39
CA LEU A 751 -75.26 2.00 37.92
C LEU A 751 -75.43 1.89 36.40
N LYS A 752 -76.55 2.39 35.85
CA LYS A 752 -76.78 2.43 34.40
C LYS A 752 -75.68 3.20 33.66
N GLN A 753 -75.26 4.36 34.20
CA GLN A 753 -74.16 5.13 33.62
C GLN A 753 -72.82 4.38 33.69
N GLN A 754 -72.50 3.68 34.80
CA GLN A 754 -71.28 2.88 34.88
C GLN A 754 -71.31 1.69 33.90
N THR A 755 -72.44 0.99 33.77
CA THR A 755 -72.62 -0.08 32.78
C THR A 755 -72.40 0.45 31.35
N GLN A 756 -72.96 1.62 31.02
CA GLN A 756 -72.74 2.25 29.71
C GLN A 756 -71.27 2.65 29.50
N ASN A 757 -70.59 3.19 30.52
CA ASN A 757 -69.17 3.52 30.46
C ASN A 757 -68.31 2.27 30.23
N ARG A 758 -68.63 1.14 30.89
CA ARG A 758 -67.93 -0.14 30.72
C ARG A 758 -68.16 -0.71 29.31
N MET A 759 -69.39 -0.67 28.81
CA MET A 759 -69.70 -1.06 27.43
C MET A 759 -68.99 -0.19 26.39
N LYS A 760 -68.82 1.11 26.65
CA LYS A 760 -68.06 1.98 25.75
C LYS A 760 -66.57 1.62 25.72
N LEU A 761 -65.95 1.42 26.88
CA LEU A 761 -64.55 0.95 26.97
C LEU A 761 -64.34 -0.37 26.20
N MET A 762 -65.30 -1.30 26.32
CA MET A 762 -65.32 -2.57 25.59
C MET A 762 -65.48 -2.39 24.08
N ALA A 763 -66.21 -1.38 23.60
CA ALA A 763 -66.35 -1.09 22.18
C ALA A 763 -65.06 -0.45 21.60
N ASP A 764 -64.49 0.53 22.31
CA ASP A 764 -63.24 1.20 21.94
C ASP A 764 -62.06 0.20 21.83
N ASN A 765 -62.13 -0.97 22.50
CA ASN A 765 -61.15 -2.05 22.40
C ASN A 765 -61.13 -2.77 21.02
N TYR A 766 -62.26 -2.88 20.32
CA TYR A 766 -62.32 -3.60 19.04
C TYR A 766 -61.68 -2.82 17.89
N GLU A 767 -61.73 -1.49 17.91
CA GLU A 767 -61.13 -0.65 16.86
C GLU A 767 -59.59 -0.65 16.92
N ASP A 768 -58.99 -0.74 18.12
CA ASP A 768 -57.52 -0.76 18.31
C ASP A 768 -56.85 -2.07 17.84
N ASP A 769 -57.57 -3.20 17.81
CA ASP A 769 -57.02 -4.49 17.34
C ASP A 769 -57.22 -4.73 15.84
N HIS A 770 -58.25 -4.16 15.21
CA HIS A 770 -58.39 -4.20 13.75
C HIS A 770 -57.26 -3.46 13.02
N LEU A 771 -56.69 -2.41 13.62
CA LEU A 771 -55.49 -1.73 13.12
C LEU A 771 -54.20 -2.57 13.27
N LYS A 772 -54.17 -3.55 14.19
CA LYS A 772 -52.99 -4.43 14.39
C LYS A 772 -52.94 -5.61 13.42
N SER A 773 -54.08 -6.17 13.00
CA SER A 773 -54.09 -7.27 12.03
C SER A 773 -53.54 -6.88 10.64
N SER A 774 -53.54 -5.60 10.29
CA SER A 774 -52.86 -5.08 9.10
C SER A 774 -51.34 -4.86 9.28
N SER A 775 -50.84 -4.98 10.51
CA SER A 775 -49.51 -4.49 10.92
C SER A 775 -48.60 -5.59 11.49
N HIS A 776 -48.99 -6.86 11.36
CA HIS A 776 -48.25 -8.02 11.91
C HIS A 776 -48.06 -9.18 10.91
N SER A 777 -47.97 -8.87 9.62
CA SER A 777 -47.54 -9.82 8.57
C SER A 777 -46.03 -9.76 8.28
N ASN A 778 -45.20 -9.46 9.29
CA ASN A 778 -43.74 -9.59 9.22
C ASN A 778 -43.30 -11.07 9.27
N GLN A 779 -43.76 -11.86 8.30
CA GLN A 779 -42.98 -12.96 7.76
C GLN A 779 -42.19 -12.44 6.55
N THR A 780 -40.98 -12.94 6.40
CA THR A 780 -39.99 -12.51 5.40
C THR A 780 -40.47 -12.73 3.95
N ASN A 781 -41.24 -11.77 3.42
CA ASN A 781 -41.57 -11.63 1.98
C ASN A 781 -42.34 -10.31 1.68
N HIS A 782 -41.94 -9.19 2.31
CA HIS A 782 -42.50 -7.89 1.94
C HIS A 782 -41.94 -7.41 0.59
N LYS A 783 -42.77 -7.44 -0.47
CA LYS A 783 -42.60 -6.51 -1.59
C LYS A 783 -42.68 -5.08 -1.03
N PRO A 784 -41.86 -4.13 -1.50
CA PRO A 784 -41.91 -2.76 -1.01
C PRO A 784 -43.28 -2.12 -1.27
N SER A 785 -43.67 -1.15 -0.44
CA SER A 785 -44.84 -0.31 -0.72
C SER A 785 -44.64 0.42 -2.06
N PRO A 786 -45.69 0.66 -2.89
CA PRO A 786 -45.58 1.44 -4.13
C PRO A 786 -44.73 2.72 -3.98
N ASP A 787 -44.98 3.50 -2.95
CA ASP A 787 -44.25 4.75 -2.66
C ASP A 787 -42.74 4.54 -2.40
N GLN A 788 -42.34 3.36 -1.93
CA GLN A 788 -40.93 2.99 -1.73
C GLN A 788 -40.22 2.59 -3.03
N ILE A 789 -40.97 2.22 -4.09
CA ILE A 789 -40.42 1.87 -5.41
C ILE A 789 -40.41 3.09 -6.35
N ILE A 790 -41.41 3.98 -6.22
CA ILE A 790 -41.56 5.17 -7.05
C ILE A 790 -40.36 6.13 -6.92
N GLN A 791 -39.82 6.35 -5.72
CA GLN A 791 -38.67 7.25 -5.56
C GLN A 791 -37.39 6.70 -6.24
N PRO A 792 -36.94 5.45 -6.00
CA PRO A 792 -35.85 4.84 -6.76
C PRO A 792 -36.06 4.88 -8.28
N LEU A 793 -37.29 4.68 -8.77
CA LEU A 793 -37.62 4.77 -10.21
C LEU A 793 -37.39 6.17 -10.79
N LEU A 794 -37.73 7.23 -10.04
CA LEU A 794 -37.49 8.61 -10.45
C LEU A 794 -36.00 8.97 -10.43
N ASP A 795 -35.29 8.58 -9.38
CA ASP A 795 -33.84 8.80 -9.25
C ASP A 795 -33.07 8.08 -10.36
N LEU A 796 -33.51 6.86 -10.71
CA LEU A 796 -32.91 6.06 -11.77
C LEU A 796 -33.20 6.64 -13.16
N GLU A 797 -34.41 7.13 -13.45
CA GLU A 797 -34.68 7.84 -14.71
C GLU A 797 -33.91 9.17 -14.81
N GLN A 798 -33.71 9.88 -13.69
CA GLN A 798 -32.88 11.08 -13.65
C GLN A 798 -31.40 10.74 -13.96
N ASN A 799 -30.87 9.67 -13.37
CA ASN A 799 -29.50 9.21 -13.63
C ASN A 799 -29.32 8.73 -15.06
N ARG A 800 -30.28 7.98 -15.62
CA ARG A 800 -30.30 7.61 -17.05
C ARG A 800 -30.34 8.83 -17.97
N SER A 801 -31.04 9.89 -17.59
CA SER A 801 -31.08 11.14 -18.36
C SER A 801 -29.73 11.85 -18.36
N LYS A 802 -29.03 11.91 -17.22
CA LYS A 802 -27.63 12.40 -17.14
C LYS A 802 -26.68 11.54 -17.98
N LEU A 803 -26.81 10.21 -17.88
CA LEU A 803 -25.97 9.26 -18.61
C LEU A 803 -26.16 9.37 -20.12
N LYS A 804 -27.39 9.59 -20.61
CA LYS A 804 -27.67 9.90 -22.03
C LYS A 804 -27.00 11.20 -22.48
N LEU A 805 -27.02 12.26 -21.66
CA LEU A 805 -26.32 13.51 -21.96
C LEU A 805 -24.80 13.31 -22.03
N TYR A 806 -24.24 12.53 -21.10
CA TYR A 806 -22.81 12.19 -21.08
C TYR A 806 -22.39 11.38 -22.31
N ILE A 807 -23.13 10.31 -22.65
CA ILE A 807 -22.96 9.54 -23.89
C ILE A 807 -23.05 10.45 -25.12
N GLY A 808 -24.00 11.39 -25.14
CA GLY A 808 -24.14 12.36 -26.22
C GLY A 808 -22.92 13.28 -26.36
N HIS A 809 -22.33 13.74 -25.25
CA HIS A 809 -21.12 14.55 -25.23
C HIS A 809 -19.90 13.75 -25.71
N LEU A 810 -19.67 12.55 -25.18
CA LEU A 810 -18.59 11.66 -25.64
C LEU A 810 -18.74 11.33 -27.14
N SER A 811 -19.97 11.08 -27.58
CA SER A 811 -20.26 10.83 -29.00
C SER A 811 -19.93 12.05 -29.86
N ALA A 812 -20.25 13.27 -29.41
CA ALA A 812 -19.92 14.49 -30.13
C ALA A 812 -18.41 14.70 -30.24
N LEU A 813 -17.66 14.53 -29.14
CA LEU A 813 -16.19 14.60 -29.14
C LEU A 813 -15.56 13.61 -30.12
N CYS A 814 -16.07 12.37 -30.18
CA CYS A 814 -15.62 11.39 -31.17
C CYS A 814 -15.89 11.86 -32.62
N HIS A 815 -17.10 12.36 -32.91
CA HIS A 815 -17.46 12.83 -34.26
C HIS A 815 -16.68 14.07 -34.70
N GLU A 816 -16.32 14.96 -33.78
CA GLU A 816 -15.49 16.14 -34.06
C GLU A 816 -14.03 15.77 -34.40
N ARG A 817 -13.53 14.65 -33.86
CA ARG A 817 -12.16 14.17 -34.09
C ARG A 817 -12.05 13.25 -35.32
N ASP A 818 -12.76 12.13 -35.30
CA ASP A 818 -12.91 11.21 -36.42
C ASP A 818 -14.20 10.36 -36.23
N PRO A 819 -15.24 10.51 -37.07
CA PRO A 819 -16.44 9.69 -37.04
C PRO A 819 -16.21 8.18 -37.12
N LEU A 820 -15.03 7.71 -37.55
CA LEU A 820 -14.68 6.30 -37.58
C LEU A 820 -14.42 5.69 -36.19
N ILE A 821 -14.16 6.49 -35.14
CA ILE A 821 -13.94 6.01 -33.76
C ILE A 821 -15.16 5.24 -33.22
N LEU A 822 -16.37 5.63 -33.62
CA LEU A 822 -17.62 4.97 -33.20
C LEU A 822 -18.06 3.82 -34.13
N ARG A 823 -17.21 3.43 -35.10
CA ARG A 823 -17.57 2.46 -36.13
C ARG A 823 -17.74 1.05 -35.56
N GLY A 824 -18.99 0.61 -35.47
CA GLY A 824 -19.36 -0.71 -34.94
C GLY A 824 -20.03 -0.67 -33.56
N LEU A 825 -20.18 0.53 -32.96
CA LEU A 825 -20.90 0.75 -31.71
C LEU A 825 -22.25 1.46 -31.97
N PRO A 826 -23.33 0.73 -32.33
CA PRO A 826 -24.66 1.32 -32.43
C PRO A 826 -25.21 1.63 -31.01
N PRO A 827 -25.85 2.80 -30.79
CA PRO A 827 -26.50 3.09 -29.52
C PRO A 827 -27.59 2.08 -29.16
N PRO A 828 -27.72 1.68 -27.88
CA PRO A 828 -28.78 0.77 -27.45
C PRO A 828 -30.17 1.43 -27.60
N ALA A 829 -31.22 0.64 -27.80
CA ALA A 829 -32.57 1.16 -28.01
C ALA A 829 -33.10 2.01 -26.83
N SER A 830 -32.56 1.76 -25.63
CA SER A 830 -32.79 2.53 -24.40
C SER A 830 -32.27 3.98 -24.46
N TYR A 831 -31.27 4.28 -25.31
CA TYR A 831 -30.72 5.62 -25.53
C TYR A 831 -31.75 6.56 -26.17
N HIS A 832 -32.37 6.12 -27.27
CA HIS A 832 -33.31 6.93 -28.05
C HIS A 832 -34.70 7.09 -27.41
N ARG A 833 -35.00 6.35 -26.33
CA ARG A 833 -36.27 6.47 -25.62
C ARG A 833 -36.25 7.71 -24.72
N HIS A 834 -36.91 8.78 -25.16
CA HIS A 834 -37.25 9.93 -24.30
C HIS A 834 -38.63 9.73 -23.68
N ARG A 835 -38.75 10.02 -22.39
CA ARG A 835 -40.02 10.03 -21.65
C ARG A 835 -40.13 11.39 -20.95
N ASP A 836 -41.32 11.99 -20.94
CA ASP A 836 -41.58 13.20 -20.17
C ASP A 836 -41.60 12.85 -18.66
N PRO A 837 -40.71 13.44 -17.83
CA PRO A 837 -40.64 13.12 -16.41
C PRO A 837 -41.95 13.41 -15.65
N ALA A 838 -42.69 14.46 -16.02
CA ALA A 838 -43.92 14.84 -15.33
C ALA A 838 -45.06 13.86 -15.66
N ALA A 839 -45.21 13.50 -16.93
CA ALA A 839 -46.16 12.46 -17.36
C ALA A 839 -45.79 11.08 -16.80
N TRP A 840 -44.49 10.76 -16.71
CA TRP A 840 -44.03 9.49 -16.12
C TRP A 840 -44.34 9.42 -14.64
N GLN A 841 -44.02 10.48 -13.87
CA GLN A 841 -44.30 10.52 -12.44
C GLN A 841 -45.80 10.35 -12.15
N GLN A 842 -46.70 10.94 -12.94
CA GLN A 842 -48.15 10.71 -12.79
C GLN A 842 -48.55 9.26 -13.11
N GLN A 843 -47.97 8.65 -14.15
CA GLN A 843 -48.26 7.27 -14.51
C GLN A 843 -47.73 6.26 -13.48
N LEU A 844 -46.57 6.54 -12.84
CA LEU A 844 -46.02 5.73 -11.73
C LEU A 844 -47.00 5.59 -10.56
N HIS A 845 -47.62 6.69 -10.11
CA HIS A 845 -48.59 6.66 -9.00
C HIS A 845 -49.90 5.92 -9.36
N GLY A 846 -50.13 5.58 -10.63
CA GLY A 846 -51.28 4.80 -11.10
C GLY A 846 -50.98 3.31 -11.35
N MET A 847 -49.74 2.85 -11.13
CA MET A 847 -49.32 1.46 -11.40
C MET A 847 -49.52 0.53 -10.20
N ALA A 848 -49.79 -0.75 -10.49
CA ALA A 848 -49.81 -1.80 -9.46
C ALA A 848 -48.40 -2.11 -8.93
N PRO A 849 -48.24 -2.67 -7.71
CA PRO A 849 -46.93 -3.02 -7.15
C PRO A 849 -46.11 -3.97 -8.04
N GLU A 850 -46.76 -4.94 -8.71
CA GLU A 850 -46.09 -5.79 -9.72
C GLU A 850 -45.52 -4.97 -10.90
N GLN A 851 -46.29 -4.02 -11.42
CA GLN A 851 -45.91 -3.19 -12.57
C GLN A 851 -44.77 -2.23 -12.21
N LEU A 852 -44.77 -1.68 -10.99
CA LEU A 852 -43.68 -0.87 -10.47
C LEU A 852 -42.38 -1.68 -10.33
N GLN A 853 -42.46 -2.95 -9.89
CA GLN A 853 -41.30 -3.83 -9.81
C GLN A 853 -40.76 -4.18 -11.21
N GLU A 854 -41.62 -4.53 -12.17
CA GLU A 854 -41.23 -4.78 -13.57
C GLU A 854 -40.61 -3.54 -14.24
N GLU A 855 -41.15 -2.34 -13.96
CA GLU A 855 -40.59 -1.07 -14.42
C GLU A 855 -39.23 -0.76 -13.78
N LEU A 856 -39.02 -1.11 -12.50
CA LEU A 856 -37.73 -0.93 -11.81
C LEU A 856 -36.66 -1.83 -12.43
N GLU A 857 -36.94 -3.14 -12.54
CA GLU A 857 -36.03 -4.11 -13.14
C GLU A 857 -35.72 -3.78 -14.62
N ARG A 858 -36.70 -3.21 -15.34
CA ARG A 858 -36.48 -2.71 -16.71
C ARG A 858 -35.64 -1.43 -16.71
N GLY A 859 -35.88 -0.51 -15.78
CA GLY A 859 -35.08 0.70 -15.60
C GLY A 859 -33.62 0.38 -15.33
N GLU A 860 -33.36 -0.51 -14.38
CA GLU A 860 -32.02 -1.00 -14.02
C GLU A 860 -31.30 -1.62 -15.22
N ARG A 861 -31.94 -2.55 -15.95
CA ARG A 861 -31.39 -3.14 -17.18
C ARG A 861 -31.08 -2.09 -18.24
N GLU A 862 -32.03 -1.19 -18.52
CA GLU A 862 -31.83 -0.12 -19.50
C GLU A 862 -30.84 0.97 -19.03
N SER A 863 -30.47 0.99 -17.74
CA SER A 863 -29.39 1.83 -17.21
C SER A 863 -28.03 1.14 -17.34
N ALA A 864 -27.98 -0.18 -17.13
CA ALA A 864 -26.78 -0.99 -17.35
C ALA A 864 -26.36 -0.97 -18.83
N GLU A 865 -27.30 -1.17 -19.76
CA GLU A 865 -27.05 -1.05 -21.22
C GLU A 865 -26.41 0.30 -21.59
N LEU A 866 -26.90 1.40 -20.99
CA LEU A 866 -26.36 2.73 -21.23
C LEU A 866 -24.97 2.90 -20.63
N GLN A 867 -24.71 2.33 -19.45
CA GLN A 867 -23.40 2.41 -18.82
C GLN A 867 -22.35 1.59 -19.58
N GLU A 868 -22.71 0.39 -20.03
CA GLU A 868 -21.87 -0.43 -20.91
C GLU A 868 -21.56 0.29 -22.22
N PHE A 869 -22.55 0.96 -22.83
CA PHE A 869 -22.35 1.75 -24.05
C PHE A 869 -21.44 2.98 -23.81
N ALA A 870 -21.60 3.69 -22.69
CA ALA A 870 -20.72 4.79 -22.30
C ALA A 870 -19.27 4.31 -22.12
N ASN A 871 -19.08 3.18 -21.42
CA ASN A 871 -17.78 2.57 -21.20
C ASN A 871 -17.14 2.09 -22.52
N ALA A 872 -17.94 1.54 -23.45
CA ALA A 872 -17.46 1.14 -24.77
C ALA A 872 -16.98 2.33 -25.61
N ILE A 873 -17.66 3.48 -25.54
CA ILE A 873 -17.19 4.72 -26.17
C ILE A 873 -15.89 5.20 -25.53
N LEU A 874 -15.81 5.23 -24.19
CA LEU A 874 -14.58 5.61 -23.47
C LEU A 874 -13.40 4.70 -23.83
N GLN A 875 -13.63 3.40 -24.02
CA GLN A 875 -12.59 2.48 -24.49
C GLN A 875 -12.14 2.78 -25.92
N GLN A 876 -13.07 3.06 -26.85
CA GLN A 876 -12.68 3.48 -28.21
C GLN A 876 -11.88 4.79 -28.21
N ILE A 877 -12.24 5.74 -27.34
CA ILE A 877 -11.47 6.97 -27.12
C ILE A 877 -10.08 6.63 -26.58
N ALA A 878 -9.96 5.79 -25.55
CA ALA A 878 -8.67 5.37 -24.98
C ALA A 878 -7.75 4.72 -26.04
N ASP A 879 -8.31 3.83 -26.86
CA ASP A 879 -7.57 3.05 -27.85
C ASP A 879 -7.11 3.87 -29.07
N HIS A 880 -7.85 4.94 -29.44
CA HIS A 880 -7.62 5.69 -30.69
C HIS A 880 -7.24 7.17 -30.50
N CYS A 881 -7.66 7.82 -29.40
CA CYS A 881 -7.47 9.24 -29.11
C CYS A 881 -7.33 9.49 -27.59
N PRO A 882 -6.25 9.00 -26.94
CA PRO A 882 -6.04 9.16 -25.49
C PRO A 882 -5.94 10.62 -25.03
N ASP A 883 -5.61 11.54 -25.93
CA ASP A 883 -5.63 13.00 -25.72
C ASP A 883 -7.04 13.55 -25.45
N ILE A 884 -8.08 12.91 -25.96
CA ILE A 884 -9.48 13.25 -25.64
C ILE A 884 -9.86 12.68 -24.26
N LEU A 885 -9.31 11.53 -23.88
CA LEU A 885 -9.58 10.94 -22.57
C LEU A 885 -9.06 11.84 -21.44
N GLU A 886 -7.88 12.45 -21.61
CA GLU A 886 -7.34 13.47 -20.70
C GLU A 886 -8.27 14.71 -20.60
N GLN A 887 -8.83 15.18 -21.71
CA GLN A 887 -9.82 16.28 -21.69
C GLN A 887 -11.12 15.91 -20.97
N VAL A 888 -11.61 14.67 -21.14
CA VAL A 888 -12.80 14.17 -20.44
C VAL A 888 -12.54 14.02 -18.93
N VAL A 889 -11.37 13.53 -18.53
CA VAL A 889 -10.97 13.45 -17.12
C VAL A 889 -10.87 14.84 -16.50
N ASN A 890 -10.15 15.77 -17.13
CA ASN A 890 -10.03 17.15 -16.65
C ASN A 890 -11.39 17.85 -16.53
N ALA A 891 -12.30 17.66 -17.50
CA ALA A 891 -13.65 18.22 -17.45
C ALA A 891 -14.53 17.59 -16.34
N LEU A 892 -14.28 16.32 -15.97
CA LEU A 892 -14.94 15.68 -14.85
C LEU A 892 -14.39 16.21 -13.51
N GLU A 893 -13.07 16.38 -13.39
CA GLU A 893 -12.41 16.96 -12.21
C GLU A 893 -12.81 18.43 -11.96
N GLU A 894 -12.98 19.23 -13.02
CA GLU A 894 -13.50 20.61 -12.91
C GLU A 894 -15.00 20.68 -12.54
N SER A 895 -15.73 19.57 -12.60
CA SER A 895 -17.19 19.50 -12.38
C SER A 895 -17.62 18.89 -11.03
N SER A 896 -16.66 18.40 -10.23
CA SER A 896 -16.89 17.73 -8.94
C SER A 896 -16.58 18.59 -7.71
#